data_AF-A0A946D017-F1
#
_entry.id   AF-A0A946D017-F1
#
_cell.length_a   1.000
_cell.length_b   1.000
_cell.length_c   1.000
_cell.angle_alpha   90.00
_cell.angle_beta   90.00
_cell.angle_gamma   90.00
#
_symmetry.space_group_name_H-M   'P 1'
#
loop_
_entity.id
_entity.type
_entity.pdbx_description
1 polymer ?
#
loop_
_entity_poly.entity_id
_entity_poly.type
_entity_poly.pdbx_seq_one_letter_code
_entity_poly.pdbx_strand_id
1 'polypeptide(L)'
;MAQRSAFVLALISAGLLFGRESSSFWYVSQIFIHAASGLLLTFFWMRRVQFLLTAKRSWKTGFESLVLAVAALSGLSIFVFGVSRPFEWILTLHITSSVLVVLHGIIQNQIEAKENRLVRANWGPLLFFMLVGMSYWYSNSFDLIENEAPFPLTFADNTAQGEESPFFPSPASTPNQDLIPASFFLESDGCGRSGCHVDAVAQWSVSAHHLSSFNNQWYRKSIEYLQEVGGTQAAKWCAGCHDPALLFSGQMEQPVVEFLDTPEAHAGVTCVSCHAIKEIRNTGGNGAYTLEVPALHALATHKSPVVQFMHDQVMKLDPGPHRAAFMEPFMVEDQAAYCSTCHKVHLDKAVNDYRWLRGFNTYDNWQASGVSGMGARSFYQPETSVQCTDCHMSIVPSDDPGSSSTGMRDHRFTAANTAISVAHGNEDQLANTVNFLKQGHLSVDIFAISPIQDDLLSPSRALLQRELQASTSFAVGEEEGLALSRGSVSEPRDITGDLRSGESVFRPGSSYMLDVVVRSKNVGHFFPTGTTDAQEAWLEVQATDATGRVLIESGRVYQDVVDSTAHFYRSVLVDGASRRIDKRNAFATRSTVYVNLIPPGAADVAHYVLNVPPDAVSPISVSAKLNYRKFSKEYTDFAFGGTFDEPFDGHFSADTRDWSFGGVDSTVSALALTLPKLPIVEMAKDSLVLGLGPLDEDKGEKKEEVATYLSWNDYGIALLREGDLSLATEAFSRVTELAPEYVDGWVNVARVHIVTGDYDSALNALKAADTARSGYYKTTYFRGLIFKLTGNYEEAISAFKQVLLSHPKDRVVLNDLGRSLYLDEQISEAIQVLLKVLRIDAEDLTANYNLMLLYQSIGETETSDSYRTRYERFKADESASARARAYRAVHSADNNEANRIHVH
;
A
#
# COMPACT_ATOMS: atom_id res chain seq x y z
N MET A 1 25.38 -8.74 -56.65
CA MET A 1 23.92 -8.86 -56.48
C MET A 1 23.56 -9.19 -55.03
N ALA A 2 24.01 -10.32 -54.48
CA ALA A 2 23.75 -10.73 -53.09
C ALA A 2 24.02 -9.66 -52.01
N GLN A 3 25.16 -8.95 -52.06
CA GLN A 3 25.48 -7.88 -51.10
C GLN A 3 24.47 -6.71 -51.14
N ARG A 4 23.97 -6.33 -52.32
CA ARG A 4 22.97 -5.26 -52.47
C ARG A 4 21.62 -5.69 -51.92
N SER A 5 21.22 -6.95 -52.16
CA SER A 5 20.00 -7.53 -51.62
C SER A 5 20.03 -7.60 -50.09
N ALA A 6 21.15 -8.03 -49.50
CA ALA A 6 21.33 -8.05 -48.04
C ALA A 6 21.26 -6.63 -47.43
N PHE A 7 21.83 -5.63 -48.09
CA PHE A 7 21.76 -4.23 -47.63
C PHE A 7 20.34 -3.66 -47.65
N VAL A 8 19.60 -3.90 -48.72
CA VAL A 8 18.20 -3.48 -48.83
C VAL A 8 17.34 -4.18 -47.77
N LEU A 9 17.55 -5.47 -47.54
CA LEU A 9 16.83 -6.23 -46.52
C LEU A 9 17.12 -5.74 -45.10
N ALA A 10 18.39 -5.42 -44.79
CA ALA A 10 18.79 -4.84 -43.51
C ALA A 10 18.13 -3.47 -43.27
N LEU A 11 18.05 -2.62 -44.31
CA LEU A 11 17.40 -1.32 -44.23
C LEU A 11 15.88 -1.41 -44.03
N ILE A 12 15.21 -2.30 -44.77
CA ILE A 12 13.76 -2.50 -44.63
C ILE A 12 13.45 -3.04 -43.23
N SER A 13 14.16 -4.08 -42.79
CA SER A 13 13.96 -4.64 -41.45
C SER A 13 14.25 -3.62 -40.34
N ALA A 14 15.32 -2.80 -40.46
CA ALA A 14 15.59 -1.72 -39.50
C ALA A 14 14.45 -0.69 -39.42
N GLY A 15 13.90 -0.29 -40.57
CA GLY A 15 12.77 0.65 -40.62
C GLY A 15 11.49 0.08 -39.99
N LEU A 16 11.28 -1.24 -40.09
CA LEU A 16 10.15 -1.93 -39.48
C LEU A 16 10.34 -2.08 -37.96
N LEU A 17 11.55 -2.38 -37.50
CA LEU A 17 11.89 -2.45 -36.07
C LEU A 17 11.77 -1.09 -35.38
N PHE A 18 12.09 0.01 -36.08
CA PHE A 18 11.96 1.36 -35.53
C PHE A 18 10.51 1.85 -35.38
N GLY A 19 9.54 1.23 -36.08
CA GLY A 19 8.19 1.79 -36.22
C GLY A 19 7.15 1.34 -35.20
N ARG A 20 7.25 0.11 -34.66
CA ARG A 20 6.28 -0.43 -33.68
C ARG A 20 6.83 -1.65 -32.95
N GLU A 21 7.32 -1.46 -31.73
CA GLU A 21 7.62 -2.58 -30.83
C GLU A 21 6.36 -3.42 -30.62
N SER A 22 6.49 -4.73 -30.75
CA SER A 22 5.37 -5.66 -30.62
C SER A 22 5.91 -7.03 -30.27
N SER A 23 5.26 -7.71 -29.33
CA SER A 23 5.50 -9.12 -29.03
C SER A 23 4.90 -10.07 -30.09
N SER A 24 4.59 -9.59 -31.30
CA SER A 24 4.11 -10.45 -32.37
C SER A 24 5.23 -11.30 -32.99
N PHE A 25 4.88 -12.50 -33.44
CA PHE A 25 5.81 -13.36 -34.20
C PHE A 25 6.40 -12.65 -35.42
N TRP A 26 5.61 -11.79 -36.08
CA TRP A 26 6.07 -10.99 -37.22
C TRP A 26 7.21 -10.04 -36.84
N TYR A 27 7.09 -9.33 -35.72
CA TYR A 27 8.12 -8.41 -35.24
C TYR A 27 9.41 -9.16 -34.87
N VAL A 28 9.28 -10.27 -34.13
CA VAL A 28 10.41 -11.15 -33.79
C VAL A 28 11.12 -11.68 -35.04
N SER A 29 10.38 -12.01 -36.09
CA SER A 29 10.95 -12.43 -37.37
C SER A 29 11.81 -11.32 -38.00
N GLN A 30 11.43 -10.05 -37.86
CA GLN A 30 12.22 -8.93 -38.38
C GLN A 30 13.56 -8.77 -37.65
N ILE A 31 13.62 -9.05 -36.34
CA ILE A 31 14.88 -9.04 -35.57
C ILE A 31 15.86 -10.05 -36.18
N PHE A 32 15.42 -11.29 -36.42
CA PHE A 32 16.27 -12.30 -37.04
C PHE A 32 16.69 -11.96 -38.47
N ILE A 33 15.77 -11.41 -39.27
CA ILE A 33 16.08 -10.96 -40.63
C ILE A 33 17.13 -9.85 -40.60
N HIS A 34 17.00 -8.90 -39.67
CA HIS A 34 17.96 -7.81 -39.49
C HIS A 34 19.34 -8.35 -39.08
N ALA A 35 19.38 -9.21 -38.05
CA ALA A 35 20.62 -9.84 -37.58
C ALA A 35 21.30 -10.67 -38.69
N ALA A 36 20.56 -11.53 -39.39
CA ALA A 36 21.09 -12.38 -40.45
C ALA A 36 21.61 -11.56 -41.64
N SER A 37 20.87 -10.53 -42.05
CA SER A 37 21.32 -9.63 -43.12
C SER A 37 22.56 -8.82 -42.71
N GLY A 38 22.64 -8.37 -41.46
CA GLY A 38 23.83 -7.73 -40.87
C GLY A 38 25.08 -8.64 -40.85
N LEU A 39 24.91 -9.90 -40.45
CA LEU A 39 26.00 -10.90 -40.47
C LEU A 39 26.51 -11.16 -41.90
N LEU A 40 25.60 -11.30 -42.86
CA LEU A 40 25.95 -11.45 -44.28
C LEU A 40 26.70 -10.22 -44.82
N LEU A 41 26.25 -9.01 -44.47
CA LEU A 41 26.93 -7.77 -44.85
C LEU A 41 28.33 -7.69 -44.27
N THR A 42 28.48 -8.08 -43.00
CA THR A 42 29.78 -8.13 -42.31
C THR A 42 30.73 -9.13 -42.99
N PHE A 43 30.23 -10.30 -43.38
CA PHE A 43 31.00 -11.28 -44.15
C PHE A 43 31.49 -10.72 -45.50
N PHE A 44 30.60 -10.09 -46.28
CA PHE A 44 30.98 -9.47 -47.56
C PHE A 44 31.97 -8.31 -47.38
N TRP A 45 31.82 -7.52 -46.31
CA TRP A 45 32.75 -6.46 -45.96
C TRP A 45 34.14 -7.02 -45.64
N MET A 46 34.25 -8.07 -44.83
CA MET A 46 35.53 -8.71 -44.51
C MET A 46 36.25 -9.22 -45.77
N ARG A 47 35.54 -9.85 -46.70
CA ARG A 47 36.12 -10.29 -47.99
C ARG A 47 36.62 -9.11 -48.84
N ARG A 48 35.88 -8.00 -48.84
CA ARG A 48 36.28 -6.77 -49.55
C ARG A 48 37.53 -6.14 -48.93
N VAL A 49 37.62 -6.08 -47.60
CA VAL A 49 38.81 -5.59 -46.90
C VAL A 49 40.02 -6.46 -47.20
N GLN A 50 39.88 -7.78 -47.13
CA GLN A 50 40.95 -8.73 -47.47
C GLN A 50 41.46 -8.54 -48.91
N PHE A 51 40.56 -8.32 -49.88
CA PHE A 51 40.92 -8.01 -51.26
C PHE A 51 41.66 -6.66 -51.40
N LEU A 52 41.22 -5.62 -50.69
CA LEU A 52 41.86 -4.31 -50.76
C LEU A 52 43.26 -4.30 -50.12
N LEU A 53 43.44 -5.05 -49.03
CA LEU A 53 44.73 -5.25 -48.38
C LEU A 53 45.73 -5.99 -49.28
N THR A 54 45.27 -6.97 -50.06
CA THR A 54 46.13 -7.70 -51.02
C THR A 54 46.42 -6.91 -52.30
N ALA A 55 45.54 -5.97 -52.69
CA ALA A 55 45.64 -5.20 -53.93
C ALA A 55 46.43 -3.86 -53.84
N LYS A 56 47.03 -3.52 -52.68
CA LYS A 56 47.86 -2.29 -52.47
C LYS A 56 47.24 -0.97 -53.02
N ARG A 57 45.92 -0.77 -52.91
CA ARG A 57 45.22 0.45 -53.37
C ARG A 57 45.11 1.54 -52.29
N SER A 58 45.06 2.81 -52.71
CA SER A 58 45.16 3.99 -51.83
C SER A 58 43.97 4.22 -50.88
N TRP A 59 44.28 4.71 -49.68
CA TRP A 59 43.44 4.95 -48.49
C TRP A 59 42.26 5.94 -48.60
N LYS A 60 41.86 6.44 -49.78
CA LYS A 60 40.65 7.30 -49.91
C LYS A 60 39.35 6.57 -49.52
N THR A 61 39.40 5.24 -49.39
CA THR A 61 38.39 4.34 -48.81
C THR A 61 38.47 4.21 -47.27
N GLY A 62 39.40 4.90 -46.60
CA GLY A 62 39.74 4.68 -45.19
C GLY A 62 38.65 5.06 -44.20
N PHE A 63 38.02 6.23 -44.38
CA PHE A 63 36.94 6.70 -43.49
C PHE A 63 35.68 5.83 -43.64
N GLU A 64 35.23 5.57 -44.86
CA GLU A 64 34.10 4.66 -45.14
C GLU A 64 34.34 3.26 -44.56
N SER A 65 35.53 2.71 -44.78
CA SER A 65 35.88 1.37 -44.28
C SER A 65 35.95 1.35 -42.75
N LEU A 66 36.35 2.45 -42.12
CA LEU A 66 36.37 2.62 -40.67
C LEU A 66 34.95 2.69 -40.11
N VAL A 67 34.07 3.53 -40.65
CA VAL A 67 32.68 3.64 -40.17
C VAL A 67 31.91 2.33 -40.39
N LEU A 68 32.13 1.65 -41.52
CA LEU A 68 31.59 0.30 -41.78
C LEU A 68 32.17 -0.75 -40.81
N ALA A 69 33.46 -0.67 -40.48
CA ALA A 69 34.07 -1.55 -39.47
C ALA A 69 33.42 -1.32 -38.11
N VAL A 70 33.21 -0.06 -37.71
CA VAL A 70 32.56 0.29 -36.45
C VAL A 70 31.12 -0.23 -36.44
N ALA A 71 30.35 -0.04 -37.52
CA ALA A 71 28.99 -0.58 -37.63
C ALA A 71 28.95 -2.11 -37.57
N ALA A 72 29.86 -2.79 -38.27
CA ALA A 72 29.95 -4.25 -38.28
C ALA A 72 30.40 -4.82 -36.92
N LEU A 73 31.42 -4.23 -36.29
CA LEU A 73 31.92 -4.66 -34.98
C LEU A 73 30.92 -4.38 -33.86
N SER A 74 30.27 -3.22 -33.88
CA SER A 74 29.19 -2.92 -32.94
C SER A 74 27.98 -3.84 -33.13
N GLY A 75 27.59 -4.15 -34.38
CA GLY A 75 26.52 -5.12 -34.67
C GLY A 75 26.85 -6.54 -34.22
N LEU A 76 28.08 -7.01 -34.43
CA LEU A 76 28.56 -8.29 -33.90
C LEU A 76 28.58 -8.28 -32.36
N SER A 77 28.96 -7.15 -31.76
CA SER A 77 28.99 -7.01 -30.30
C SER A 77 27.59 -7.07 -29.71
N ILE A 78 26.60 -6.41 -30.33
CA ILE A 78 25.17 -6.53 -29.94
C ILE A 78 24.69 -7.97 -30.09
N PHE A 79 25.10 -8.68 -31.15
CA PHE A 79 24.73 -10.08 -31.32
C PHE A 79 25.27 -11.01 -30.21
N VAL A 80 26.44 -10.70 -29.66
CA VAL A 80 27.08 -11.51 -28.61
C VAL A 80 26.61 -11.12 -27.21
N PHE A 81 26.57 -9.81 -26.93
CA PHE A 81 26.33 -9.26 -25.60
C PHE A 81 24.89 -8.79 -25.37
N GLY A 82 24.10 -8.69 -26.44
CA GLY A 82 22.78 -8.08 -26.42
C GLY A 82 22.83 -6.56 -26.24
N VAL A 83 21.64 -5.97 -26.16
CA VAL A 83 21.35 -4.59 -25.76
C VAL A 83 21.01 -4.56 -24.26
N SER A 84 21.77 -5.30 -23.45
CA SER A 84 21.68 -5.14 -21.99
C SER A 84 22.39 -3.85 -21.57
N ARG A 85 22.03 -3.28 -20.42
CA ARG A 85 22.56 -1.98 -19.95
C ARG A 85 24.09 -1.80 -20.05
N PRO A 86 24.96 -2.74 -19.62
CA PRO A 86 26.41 -2.55 -19.77
C PRO A 86 26.87 -2.34 -21.23
N PHE A 87 26.03 -2.71 -22.20
CA PHE A 87 26.31 -2.68 -23.63
C PHE A 87 25.33 -1.80 -24.43
N GLU A 88 24.41 -1.07 -23.80
CA GLU A 88 23.40 -0.24 -24.49
C GLU A 88 24.05 0.86 -25.36
N TRP A 89 25.19 1.39 -24.92
CA TRP A 89 25.98 2.34 -25.70
C TRP A 89 26.45 1.77 -27.05
N ILE A 90 26.61 0.44 -27.16
CA ILE A 90 26.97 -0.25 -28.40
C ILE A 90 25.82 -0.16 -29.40
N LEU A 91 24.56 -0.24 -28.96
CA LEU A 91 23.40 -0.01 -29.84
C LEU A 91 23.41 1.42 -30.38
N THR A 92 23.62 2.42 -29.53
CA THR A 92 23.72 3.82 -29.96
C THR A 92 24.85 4.02 -30.97
N LEU A 93 26.02 3.40 -30.72
CA LEU A 93 27.15 3.41 -31.64
C LEU A 93 26.81 2.71 -32.97
N HIS A 94 26.11 1.58 -32.93
CA HIS A 94 25.71 0.82 -34.10
C HIS A 94 24.72 1.60 -34.97
N ILE A 95 23.69 2.18 -34.37
CA ILE A 95 22.69 3.01 -35.07
C ILE A 95 23.39 4.23 -35.67
N THR A 96 24.17 4.96 -34.88
CA THR A 96 24.85 6.18 -35.34
C THR A 96 25.80 5.90 -36.49
N SER A 97 26.65 4.87 -36.37
CA SER A 97 27.57 4.49 -37.44
C SER A 97 26.84 3.98 -38.69
N SER A 98 25.74 3.25 -38.54
CA SER A 98 24.91 2.78 -39.66
C SER A 98 24.22 3.93 -40.41
N VAL A 99 23.69 4.92 -39.68
CA VAL A 99 23.12 6.14 -40.27
C VAL A 99 24.20 6.93 -41.03
N LEU A 100 25.40 7.06 -40.47
CA LEU A 100 26.53 7.71 -41.15
C LEU A 100 26.92 6.99 -42.44
N VAL A 101 26.91 5.65 -42.47
CA VAL A 101 27.14 4.86 -43.68
C VAL A 101 26.10 5.15 -44.75
N VAL A 102 24.82 5.21 -44.37
CA VAL A 102 23.71 5.49 -45.29
C VAL A 102 23.80 6.93 -45.83
N LEU A 103 23.99 7.92 -44.96
CA LEU A 103 24.13 9.33 -45.34
C LEU A 103 25.33 9.55 -46.26
N HIS A 104 26.47 8.94 -45.95
CA HIS A 104 27.66 9.01 -46.80
C HIS A 104 27.40 8.37 -48.17
N GLY A 105 26.73 7.21 -48.22
CA GLY A 105 26.32 6.58 -49.46
C GLY A 105 25.39 7.45 -50.31
N ILE A 106 24.45 8.16 -49.68
CA ILE A 106 23.57 9.13 -50.35
C ILE A 106 24.38 10.30 -50.90
N ILE A 107 25.30 10.87 -50.11
CA ILE A 107 26.15 11.99 -50.52
C ILE A 107 27.05 11.60 -51.69
N GLN A 108 27.70 10.43 -51.64
CA GLN A 108 28.52 9.93 -52.74
C GLN A 108 27.69 9.71 -54.00
N ASN A 109 26.52 9.08 -53.87
CA ASN A 109 25.62 8.87 -55.01
C ASN A 109 25.10 10.21 -55.58
N GLN A 110 24.90 11.25 -54.76
CA GLN A 110 24.56 12.61 -55.22
C GLN A 110 25.74 13.32 -55.91
N ILE A 111 26.97 13.10 -55.43
CA ILE A 111 28.19 13.63 -56.04
C ILE A 111 28.43 12.95 -57.40
N GLU A 112 28.26 11.63 -57.49
CA GLU A 112 28.34 10.84 -58.73
C GLU A 112 27.17 11.14 -59.69
N ALA A 113 25.97 11.40 -59.16
CA ALA A 113 24.80 11.82 -59.94
C ALA A 113 24.92 13.22 -60.57
N LYS A 114 26.00 13.97 -60.34
CA LYS A 114 26.31 15.18 -61.13
C LYS A 114 26.37 14.90 -62.64
N GLU A 115 26.53 13.65 -63.07
CA GLU A 115 26.54 13.26 -64.49
C GLU A 115 25.21 12.75 -65.06
N ASN A 116 24.13 12.58 -64.25
CA ASN A 116 22.87 12.04 -64.77
C ASN A 116 21.61 12.67 -64.15
N ARG A 117 20.82 13.36 -64.98
CA ARG A 117 19.71 14.26 -64.57
C ARG A 117 18.49 13.55 -63.99
N LEU A 118 18.41 12.22 -64.06
CA LEU A 118 17.29 11.39 -63.61
C LEU A 118 17.35 10.97 -62.12
N VAL A 119 18.45 11.25 -61.40
CA VAL A 119 18.65 10.80 -60.00
C VAL A 119 18.43 11.92 -58.98
N ARG A 120 17.80 13.05 -59.38
CA ARG A 120 17.54 14.16 -58.44
C ARG A 120 16.30 13.92 -57.57
N ALA A 121 16.60 13.73 -56.28
CA ALA A 121 15.77 13.94 -55.09
C ALA A 121 14.63 12.94 -54.86
N ASN A 122 14.89 11.94 -54.02
CA ASN A 122 13.84 11.23 -53.29
C ASN A 122 14.11 11.34 -51.78
N TRP A 123 13.79 12.50 -51.20
CA TRP A 123 13.82 12.76 -49.75
C TRP A 123 12.59 12.17 -49.02
N GLY A 124 11.64 11.61 -49.78
CA GLY A 124 10.41 11.00 -49.28
C GLY A 124 10.61 9.97 -48.16
N PRO A 125 11.61 9.06 -48.23
CA PRO A 125 11.86 8.09 -47.16
C PRO A 125 12.30 8.76 -45.85
N LEU A 126 13.14 9.81 -45.91
CA LEU A 126 13.71 10.46 -44.73
C LEU A 126 12.68 11.33 -44.00
N LEU A 127 11.83 12.02 -44.77
CA LEU A 127 10.64 12.73 -44.26
C LEU A 127 9.58 11.77 -43.73
N PHE A 128 9.38 10.61 -44.36
CA PHE A 128 8.49 9.57 -43.86
C PHE A 128 8.96 9.02 -42.51
N PHE A 129 10.24 8.70 -42.34
CA PHE A 129 10.78 8.24 -41.05
C PHE A 129 10.71 9.32 -39.96
N MET A 130 10.92 10.60 -40.28
CA MET A 130 10.73 11.71 -39.32
C MET A 130 9.27 11.88 -38.91
N LEU A 131 8.32 11.84 -39.86
CA LEU A 131 6.89 12.02 -39.59
C LEU A 131 6.30 10.82 -38.84
N VAL A 132 6.75 9.59 -39.13
CA VAL A 132 6.39 8.39 -38.36
C VAL A 132 6.95 8.49 -36.93
N GLY A 133 8.19 8.95 -36.76
CA GLY A 133 8.77 9.20 -35.43
C GLY A 133 8.04 10.28 -34.62
N MET A 134 7.59 11.37 -35.26
CA MET A 134 6.78 12.41 -34.62
C MET A 134 5.35 11.94 -34.29
N SER A 135 4.73 11.14 -35.15
CA SER A 135 3.39 10.58 -34.89
C SER A 135 3.40 9.56 -33.75
N TYR A 136 4.51 8.83 -33.58
CA TYR A 136 4.73 7.90 -32.46
C TYR A 136 4.88 8.62 -31.12
N TRP A 137 5.56 9.78 -31.09
CA TRP A 137 5.68 10.59 -29.87
C TRP A 137 4.35 11.21 -29.43
N TYR A 138 3.40 11.40 -30.35
CA TYR A 138 2.12 12.06 -30.09
C TYR A 138 0.97 11.10 -29.73
N SER A 139 1.11 9.78 -29.94
CA SER A 139 0.01 8.81 -29.77
C SER A 139 -0.01 8.06 -28.43
N ASN A 140 0.96 8.27 -27.54
CA ASN A 140 0.95 7.67 -26.21
C ASN A 140 0.24 8.60 -25.21
N SER A 141 -1.09 8.67 -25.32
CA SER A 141 -1.91 9.01 -24.16
C SER A 141 -1.90 7.80 -23.22
N PHE A 142 -1.29 7.94 -22.05
CA PHE A 142 -1.21 6.87 -21.05
C PHE A 142 -2.60 6.67 -20.43
N ASP A 143 -3.14 5.46 -20.53
CA ASP A 143 -4.35 5.06 -19.81
C ASP A 143 -3.96 4.79 -18.33
N LEU A 144 -4.23 5.76 -17.45
CA LEU A 144 -4.11 5.62 -16.00
C LEU A 144 -5.33 4.90 -15.42
N ILE A 145 -5.20 4.35 -14.20
CA ILE A 145 -6.32 3.65 -13.55
C ILE A 145 -7.36 4.71 -13.12
N GLU A 146 -8.56 4.62 -13.68
CA GLU A 146 -9.71 5.42 -13.25
C GLU A 146 -10.87 4.49 -12.89
N ASN A 147 -11.52 4.73 -11.75
CA ASN A 147 -12.73 4.00 -11.40
C ASN A 147 -13.90 4.40 -12.30
N GLU A 148 -14.60 3.41 -12.83
CA GLU A 148 -15.91 3.63 -13.44
C GLU A 148 -16.89 4.15 -12.38
N ALA A 149 -17.55 5.28 -12.67
CA ALA A 149 -18.59 5.85 -11.84
C ALA A 149 -19.94 5.81 -12.62
N PRO A 150 -20.97 5.12 -12.10
CA PRO A 150 -21.07 4.61 -10.73
C PRO A 150 -20.51 3.18 -10.55
N PHE A 151 -19.95 2.89 -9.37
CA PHE A 151 -19.44 1.57 -8.99
C PHE A 151 -20.49 0.45 -9.13
N PRO A 152 -20.15 -0.83 -9.28
CA PRO A 152 -21.15 -1.90 -9.38
C PRO A 152 -22.12 -1.99 -8.18
N LEU A 153 -23.41 -2.25 -8.43
CA LEU A 153 -24.47 -2.26 -7.41
C LEU A 153 -24.34 -3.46 -6.46
N THR A 154 -24.15 -4.63 -7.04
CA THR A 154 -23.90 -5.88 -6.32
C THR A 154 -22.44 -6.29 -6.46
N PHE A 155 -22.04 -7.31 -5.71
CA PHE A 155 -20.72 -7.89 -5.86
C PHE A 155 -20.57 -8.66 -7.18
N ALA A 156 -21.63 -9.34 -7.63
CA ALA A 156 -21.66 -10.02 -8.92
C ALA A 156 -21.43 -9.03 -10.08
N ASP A 157 -21.99 -7.82 -10.01
CA ASP A 157 -21.76 -6.79 -11.04
C ASP A 157 -20.28 -6.34 -11.15
N ASN A 158 -19.46 -6.62 -10.13
CA ASN A 158 -18.02 -6.34 -10.16
C ASN A 158 -17.21 -7.45 -10.86
N THR A 159 -17.83 -8.58 -11.24
CA THR A 159 -17.19 -9.62 -12.03
C THR A 159 -17.56 -9.48 -13.52
N ALA A 160 -16.73 -9.97 -14.43
CA ALA A 160 -16.94 -9.75 -15.87
C ALA A 160 -18.17 -10.49 -16.45
N GLN A 161 -18.65 -11.54 -15.78
CA GLN A 161 -19.81 -12.36 -16.19
C GLN A 161 -20.80 -12.60 -15.03
N GLY A 162 -20.80 -11.74 -14.02
CA GLY A 162 -21.64 -11.96 -12.84
C GLY A 162 -21.29 -13.26 -12.10
N GLU A 163 -22.32 -13.93 -11.59
CA GLU A 163 -22.19 -15.22 -10.89
C GLU A 163 -21.78 -16.37 -11.82
N GLU A 164 -21.90 -16.20 -13.14
CA GLU A 164 -21.54 -17.22 -14.14
C GLU A 164 -20.04 -17.25 -14.43
N SER A 165 -19.27 -16.25 -13.97
CA SER A 165 -17.82 -16.26 -14.13
C SER A 165 -17.21 -17.48 -13.44
N PRO A 166 -16.27 -18.20 -14.08
CA PRO A 166 -15.59 -19.34 -13.46
C PRO A 166 -14.84 -18.93 -12.18
N PHE A 167 -14.45 -17.66 -12.08
CA PHE A 167 -13.69 -17.13 -10.96
C PHE A 167 -14.58 -16.59 -9.82
N PHE A 168 -15.89 -16.47 -10.01
CA PHE A 168 -16.80 -15.93 -9.00
C PHE A 168 -16.70 -16.70 -7.66
N PRO A 169 -16.57 -16.04 -6.49
CA PRO A 169 -16.75 -14.61 -6.23
C PRO A 169 -15.43 -13.82 -6.21
N SER A 170 -14.43 -14.19 -7.00
CA SER A 170 -13.35 -13.26 -7.34
C SER A 170 -13.79 -12.33 -8.50
N PRO A 171 -13.50 -11.03 -8.44
CA PRO A 171 -13.63 -10.11 -9.58
C PRO A 171 -12.50 -10.27 -10.61
N ALA A 172 -11.49 -11.11 -10.35
CA ALA A 172 -10.42 -11.40 -11.29
C ALA A 172 -10.98 -11.98 -12.60
N SER A 173 -10.38 -11.59 -13.72
CA SER A 173 -10.87 -11.93 -15.06
C SER A 173 -9.75 -12.30 -16.02
N THR A 174 -10.11 -12.97 -17.11
CA THR A 174 -9.32 -13.06 -18.33
C THR A 174 -10.10 -12.40 -19.48
N PRO A 175 -9.46 -11.94 -20.57
CA PRO A 175 -10.15 -11.20 -21.64
C PRO A 175 -11.37 -11.92 -22.22
N ASN A 176 -11.34 -13.25 -22.28
CA ASN A 176 -12.43 -14.09 -22.79
C ASN A 176 -13.10 -14.97 -21.72
N GLN A 177 -12.72 -14.80 -20.44
CA GLN A 177 -13.14 -15.65 -19.31
C GLN A 177 -12.71 -17.13 -19.42
N ASP A 178 -11.75 -17.43 -20.30
CA ASP A 178 -11.13 -18.74 -20.40
C ASP A 178 -10.23 -19.02 -19.20
N LEU A 179 -10.13 -20.30 -18.83
CA LEU A 179 -9.15 -20.80 -17.86
C LEU A 179 -7.72 -20.69 -18.42
N ILE A 180 -6.76 -20.41 -17.55
CA ILE A 180 -5.33 -20.39 -17.88
C ILE A 180 -4.68 -21.66 -17.32
N PRO A 181 -3.94 -22.42 -18.13
CA PRO A 181 -3.23 -23.60 -17.66
C PRO A 181 -2.29 -23.24 -16.50
N ALA A 182 -2.33 -24.01 -15.41
CA ALA A 182 -1.53 -23.72 -14.23
C ALA A 182 -0.01 -23.63 -14.51
N SER A 183 0.47 -24.37 -15.51
CA SER A 183 1.86 -24.31 -16.00
C SER A 183 2.34 -22.91 -16.38
N PHE A 184 1.43 -21.99 -16.73
CA PHE A 184 1.77 -20.58 -16.97
C PHE A 184 2.40 -19.92 -15.74
N PHE A 185 1.91 -20.26 -14.55
CA PHE A 185 2.32 -19.64 -13.29
C PHE A 185 3.57 -20.31 -12.68
N LEU A 186 3.83 -21.58 -13.00
CA LEU A 186 4.87 -22.38 -12.34
C LEU A 186 6.31 -22.09 -12.78
N GLU A 187 6.50 -21.35 -13.87
CA GLU A 187 7.82 -21.15 -14.50
C GLU A 187 8.47 -19.80 -14.11
N SER A 188 8.28 -19.35 -12.86
CA SER A 188 8.89 -18.10 -12.36
C SER A 188 10.42 -18.15 -12.32
N ASP A 189 10.99 -19.35 -12.14
CA ASP A 189 12.43 -19.60 -12.29
C ASP A 189 12.93 -19.28 -13.71
N GLY A 190 12.06 -19.43 -14.71
CA GLY A 190 12.31 -19.04 -16.11
C GLY A 190 12.69 -17.57 -16.28
N CYS A 191 12.20 -16.66 -15.42
CA CYS A 191 12.56 -15.25 -15.44
C CYS A 191 14.05 -15.03 -15.12
N GLY A 192 14.60 -15.80 -14.18
CA GLY A 192 16.03 -15.76 -13.80
C GLY A 192 16.91 -16.61 -14.71
N ARG A 193 16.37 -17.67 -15.32
CA ARG A 193 17.10 -18.68 -16.11
C ARG A 193 17.93 -18.10 -17.26
N SER A 194 17.43 -17.06 -17.92
CA SER A 194 18.13 -16.38 -19.04
C SER A 194 19.30 -15.48 -18.58
N GLY A 195 19.44 -15.31 -17.27
CA GLY A 195 20.42 -14.44 -16.61
C GLY A 195 19.98 -12.99 -16.48
N CYS A 196 18.70 -12.66 -16.77
CA CYS A 196 18.21 -11.28 -16.82
C CYS A 196 17.61 -10.75 -15.50
N HIS A 197 17.01 -11.63 -14.68
CA HIS A 197 16.28 -11.30 -13.44
C HIS A 197 16.65 -12.25 -12.28
N VAL A 198 17.93 -12.59 -12.14
CA VAL A 198 18.40 -13.57 -11.16
C VAL A 198 18.19 -13.06 -9.75
N ASP A 199 18.56 -11.81 -9.49
CA ASP A 199 18.41 -11.20 -8.17
C ASP A 199 16.93 -11.02 -7.84
N ALA A 200 16.11 -10.53 -8.79
CA ALA A 200 14.68 -10.34 -8.56
C ALA A 200 13.95 -11.65 -8.20
N VAL A 201 14.26 -12.76 -8.88
CA VAL A 201 13.69 -14.09 -8.57
C VAL A 201 14.15 -14.58 -7.19
N ALA A 202 15.42 -14.39 -6.83
CA ALA A 202 15.94 -14.77 -5.51
C ALA A 202 15.30 -13.95 -4.38
N GLN A 203 14.93 -12.69 -4.64
CA GLN A 203 14.22 -11.83 -3.71
C GLN A 203 12.76 -12.23 -3.54
N TRP A 204 12.09 -12.47 -4.66
CA TRP A 204 10.69 -12.90 -4.70
C TRP A 204 10.47 -14.25 -4.01
N SER A 205 11.38 -15.22 -4.18
CA SER A 205 11.21 -16.59 -3.67
C SER A 205 11.15 -16.69 -2.14
N VAL A 206 11.61 -15.68 -1.41
CA VAL A 206 11.50 -15.62 0.07
C VAL A 206 10.44 -14.64 0.55
N SER A 207 9.75 -13.96 -0.37
CA SER A 207 8.76 -12.94 -0.07
C SER A 207 7.42 -13.53 0.39
N ALA A 208 6.64 -12.71 1.10
CA ALA A 208 5.26 -13.07 1.44
C ALA A 208 4.33 -13.21 0.22
N HIS A 209 4.73 -12.70 -0.95
CA HIS A 209 3.99 -12.88 -2.21
C HIS A 209 4.18 -14.28 -2.77
N HIS A 210 5.41 -14.80 -2.83
CA HIS A 210 5.60 -16.22 -3.21
C HIS A 210 4.97 -17.16 -2.17
N LEU A 211 5.13 -16.81 -0.89
CA LEU A 211 4.62 -17.58 0.23
C LEU A 211 3.19 -17.17 0.62
N SER A 212 2.35 -16.81 -0.36
CA SER A 212 0.98 -16.35 -0.11
C SER A 212 -0.08 -17.45 -0.11
N SER A 213 0.21 -18.60 -0.75
CA SER A 213 -0.73 -19.69 -0.99
C SER A 213 -0.63 -20.75 0.12
N PHE A 214 -0.85 -22.03 -0.19
CA PHE A 214 -0.83 -23.09 0.81
C PHE A 214 0.57 -23.45 1.30
N ASN A 215 1.61 -22.85 0.73
CA ASN A 215 2.94 -22.77 1.33
C ASN A 215 3.02 -21.81 2.55
N ASN A 216 1.90 -21.19 2.95
CA ASN A 216 1.77 -20.45 4.20
C ASN A 216 0.72 -21.12 5.11
N GLN A 217 1.19 -21.71 6.22
CA GLN A 217 0.37 -22.49 7.12
C GLN A 217 -0.82 -21.73 7.72
N TRP A 218 -0.65 -20.44 8.06
CA TRP A 218 -1.72 -19.62 8.60
C TRP A 218 -2.84 -19.41 7.57
N TYR A 219 -2.47 -19.10 6.33
CA TYR A 219 -3.43 -18.94 5.24
C TYR A 219 -4.11 -20.28 4.90
N ARG A 220 -3.32 -21.34 4.69
CA ARG A 220 -3.80 -22.70 4.43
C ARG A 220 -4.88 -23.12 5.44
N LYS A 221 -4.58 -23.06 6.74
CA LYS A 221 -5.54 -23.47 7.78
C LYS A 221 -6.81 -22.63 7.77
N SER A 222 -6.70 -21.34 7.43
CA SER A 222 -7.86 -20.45 7.33
C SER A 222 -8.77 -20.82 6.14
N ILE A 223 -8.19 -21.27 5.02
CA ILE A 223 -8.93 -21.73 3.85
C ILE A 223 -9.53 -23.12 4.06
N GLU A 224 -8.78 -24.05 4.65
CA GLU A 224 -9.31 -25.35 5.08
C GLU A 224 -10.54 -25.14 5.97
N TYR A 225 -10.42 -24.26 6.96
CA TYR A 225 -11.52 -23.93 7.86
C TYR A 225 -12.70 -23.28 7.13
N LEU A 226 -12.45 -22.29 6.26
CA LEU A 226 -13.51 -21.67 5.44
C LEU A 226 -14.25 -22.71 4.58
N GLN A 227 -13.54 -23.63 3.94
CA GLN A 227 -14.17 -24.66 3.10
C GLN A 227 -14.94 -25.69 3.90
N GLU A 228 -14.49 -26.03 5.11
CA GLU A 228 -15.21 -26.90 6.03
C GLU A 228 -16.61 -26.34 6.36
N VAL A 229 -16.71 -25.03 6.61
CA VAL A 229 -17.96 -24.40 7.07
C VAL A 229 -18.79 -23.74 5.97
N GLY A 230 -18.17 -23.32 4.87
CA GLY A 230 -18.77 -22.52 3.80
C GLY A 230 -18.62 -23.09 2.39
N GLY A 231 -17.96 -24.24 2.22
CA GLY A 231 -17.72 -24.87 0.92
C GLY A 231 -16.65 -24.17 0.08
N THR A 232 -16.44 -24.64 -1.16
CA THR A 232 -15.30 -24.22 -2.00
C THR A 232 -15.48 -22.84 -2.63
N GLN A 233 -16.73 -22.41 -2.89
CA GLN A 233 -17.02 -21.19 -3.63
C GLN A 233 -16.45 -19.94 -2.96
N ALA A 234 -16.66 -19.76 -1.65
CA ALA A 234 -16.17 -18.59 -0.92
C ALA A 234 -14.64 -18.47 -0.95
N ALA A 235 -13.91 -19.59 -1.02
CA ALA A 235 -12.45 -19.58 -1.06
C ALA A 235 -11.89 -18.98 -2.37
N LYS A 236 -12.65 -18.99 -3.47
CA LYS A 236 -12.23 -18.35 -4.73
C LYS A 236 -12.03 -16.83 -4.59
N TRP A 237 -12.75 -16.19 -3.66
CA TRP A 237 -12.53 -14.78 -3.32
C TRP A 237 -11.14 -14.52 -2.73
N CYS A 238 -10.65 -15.41 -1.85
CA CYS A 238 -9.28 -15.32 -1.32
C CYS A 238 -8.25 -15.58 -2.42
N ALA A 239 -8.54 -16.56 -3.28
CA ALA A 239 -7.68 -17.01 -4.36
C ALA A 239 -7.36 -15.92 -5.39
N GLY A 240 -8.24 -14.92 -5.56
CA GLY A 240 -7.99 -13.77 -6.42
C GLY A 240 -6.78 -12.92 -6.02
N CYS A 241 -6.34 -13.01 -4.76
CA CYS A 241 -5.16 -12.31 -4.26
C CYS A 241 -4.03 -13.26 -3.84
N HIS A 242 -4.37 -14.46 -3.35
CA HIS A 242 -3.41 -15.40 -2.75
C HIS A 242 -2.99 -16.55 -3.66
N ASP A 243 -3.91 -17.04 -4.50
CA ASP A 243 -3.77 -18.29 -5.26
C ASP A 243 -4.07 -18.13 -6.77
N PRO A 244 -3.48 -17.17 -7.51
CA PRO A 244 -3.79 -16.97 -8.93
C PRO A 244 -3.65 -18.26 -9.77
N ALA A 245 -2.63 -19.07 -9.50
CA ALA A 245 -2.43 -20.34 -10.19
C ALA A 245 -3.60 -21.33 -10.01
N LEU A 246 -4.16 -21.42 -8.81
CA LEU A 246 -5.29 -22.30 -8.50
C LEU A 246 -6.63 -21.71 -8.98
N LEU A 247 -6.79 -20.39 -8.90
CA LEU A 247 -8.00 -19.71 -9.37
C LEU A 247 -8.15 -19.81 -10.88
N PHE A 248 -7.13 -19.39 -11.63
CA PHE A 248 -7.22 -19.28 -13.08
C PHE A 248 -7.20 -20.63 -13.80
N SER A 249 -6.67 -21.68 -13.16
CA SER A 249 -6.72 -23.04 -13.69
C SER A 249 -8.03 -23.77 -13.40
N GLY A 250 -8.92 -23.18 -12.58
CA GLY A 250 -10.17 -23.80 -12.14
C GLY A 250 -10.02 -24.81 -11.00
N GLN A 251 -8.80 -25.00 -10.48
CA GLN A 251 -8.53 -26.00 -9.44
C GLN A 251 -9.23 -25.67 -8.11
N MET A 252 -9.47 -24.38 -7.82
CA MET A 252 -10.23 -23.92 -6.63
C MET A 252 -11.71 -24.34 -6.61
N GLU A 253 -12.25 -24.95 -7.67
CA GLU A 253 -13.59 -25.55 -7.62
C GLU A 253 -13.63 -26.82 -6.74
N GLN A 254 -12.49 -27.50 -6.61
CA GLN A 254 -12.35 -28.72 -5.82
C GLN A 254 -11.99 -28.40 -4.35
N PRO A 255 -12.26 -29.31 -3.40
CA PRO A 255 -11.82 -29.16 -2.02
C PRO A 255 -10.28 -29.05 -1.94
N VAL A 256 -9.77 -28.04 -1.24
CA VAL A 256 -8.32 -27.74 -1.21
C VAL A 256 -7.51 -28.91 -0.68
N VAL A 257 -8.07 -29.65 0.29
CA VAL A 257 -7.48 -30.85 0.92
C VAL A 257 -7.10 -31.94 -0.08
N GLU A 258 -7.67 -31.94 -1.29
CA GLU A 258 -7.35 -32.92 -2.33
C GLU A 258 -6.05 -32.59 -3.10
N PHE A 259 -5.54 -31.35 -2.98
CA PHE A 259 -4.41 -30.88 -3.78
C PHE A 259 -3.42 -29.95 -3.05
N LEU A 260 -3.41 -29.96 -1.71
CA LEU A 260 -2.51 -29.11 -0.90
C LEU A 260 -1.02 -29.28 -1.24
N ASP A 261 -0.61 -30.47 -1.67
CA ASP A 261 0.79 -30.79 -1.93
C ASP A 261 1.23 -30.54 -3.39
N THR A 262 0.38 -29.99 -4.25
CA THR A 262 0.75 -29.77 -5.66
C THR A 262 1.61 -28.51 -5.83
N PRO A 263 2.45 -28.43 -6.88
CA PRO A 263 3.24 -27.23 -7.16
C PRO A 263 2.39 -25.96 -7.31
N GLU A 264 1.18 -26.09 -7.86
CA GLU A 264 0.22 -25.00 -8.03
C GLU A 264 -0.25 -24.42 -6.69
N ALA A 265 -0.50 -25.28 -5.70
CA ALA A 265 -0.85 -24.91 -4.34
C ALA A 265 0.29 -24.20 -3.58
N HIS A 266 1.52 -24.30 -4.08
CA HIS A 266 2.71 -23.68 -3.49
C HIS A 266 3.30 -22.57 -4.38
N ALA A 267 2.59 -22.13 -5.43
CA ALA A 267 3.08 -21.11 -6.35
C ALA A 267 3.00 -19.69 -5.76
N GLY A 268 1.92 -19.40 -5.00
CA GLY A 268 1.62 -18.07 -4.49
C GLY A 268 1.35 -17.04 -5.60
N VAL A 269 1.60 -15.78 -5.29
CA VAL A 269 1.64 -14.69 -6.26
C VAL A 269 2.98 -14.74 -6.99
N THR A 270 2.94 -15.20 -8.23
CA THR A 270 4.12 -15.41 -9.08
C THR A 270 4.52 -14.18 -9.88
N CYS A 271 5.69 -14.19 -10.52
CA CYS A 271 6.14 -13.09 -11.39
C CYS A 271 5.07 -12.73 -12.42
N VAL A 272 4.52 -13.75 -13.11
CA VAL A 272 3.48 -13.55 -14.12
C VAL A 272 2.10 -13.28 -13.53
N SER A 273 1.85 -13.57 -12.26
CA SER A 273 0.61 -13.15 -11.60
C SER A 273 0.53 -11.63 -11.49
N CYS A 274 1.67 -10.96 -11.27
CA CYS A 274 1.77 -9.51 -11.22
C CYS A 274 1.97 -8.90 -12.61
N HIS A 275 2.95 -9.39 -13.37
CA HIS A 275 3.40 -8.77 -14.61
C HIS A 275 2.53 -9.11 -15.84
N ALA A 276 1.61 -10.07 -15.74
CA ALA A 276 0.65 -10.38 -16.81
C ALA A 276 -0.71 -9.70 -16.62
N ILE A 277 -0.87 -8.85 -15.59
CA ILE A 277 -2.04 -8.00 -15.44
C ILE A 277 -2.04 -6.97 -16.56
N LYS A 278 -3.10 -6.95 -17.35
CA LYS A 278 -3.28 -6.03 -18.49
C LYS A 278 -4.24 -4.89 -18.22
N GLU A 279 -5.15 -5.08 -17.28
CA GLU A 279 -6.16 -4.08 -16.96
C GLU A 279 -6.47 -4.16 -15.48
N ILE A 280 -6.69 -2.99 -14.87
CA ILE A 280 -7.30 -2.86 -13.54
C ILE A 280 -8.61 -2.14 -13.74
N ARG A 281 -9.72 -2.83 -13.45
CA ARG A 281 -11.07 -2.32 -13.71
C ARG A 281 -11.46 -1.22 -12.73
N ASN A 282 -10.99 -1.32 -11.49
CA ASN A 282 -11.24 -0.35 -10.42
C ASN A 282 -10.31 -0.59 -9.22
N THR A 283 -10.23 0.40 -8.33
CA THR A 283 -9.55 0.36 -7.03
C THR A 283 -10.47 -0.11 -5.91
N GLY A 284 -11.49 -0.93 -6.19
CA GLY A 284 -12.36 -1.56 -5.19
C GLY A 284 -11.70 -2.75 -4.47
N GLY A 285 -10.59 -3.26 -5.03
CA GLY A 285 -9.76 -4.29 -4.43
C GLY A 285 -10.21 -5.72 -4.74
N ASN A 286 -9.88 -6.66 -3.85
CA ASN A 286 -10.28 -8.08 -3.93
C ASN A 286 -9.87 -8.83 -5.21
N GLY A 287 -8.81 -8.40 -5.89
CA GLY A 287 -8.32 -9.00 -7.13
C GLY A 287 -9.01 -8.50 -8.40
N ALA A 288 -9.54 -7.28 -8.41
CA ALA A 288 -10.27 -6.70 -9.56
C ALA A 288 -9.34 -6.32 -10.74
N TYR A 289 -8.71 -7.32 -11.35
CA TYR A 289 -7.78 -7.20 -12.47
C TYR A 289 -8.08 -8.20 -13.58
N THR A 290 -7.69 -7.86 -14.82
CA THR A 290 -7.70 -8.78 -15.95
C THR A 290 -6.28 -9.28 -16.23
N LEU A 291 -6.10 -10.59 -16.22
CA LEU A 291 -4.83 -11.25 -16.54
C LEU A 291 -4.84 -11.80 -17.97
N GLU A 292 -3.79 -11.54 -18.75
CA GLU A 292 -3.65 -12.03 -20.12
C GLU A 292 -2.33 -12.79 -20.29
N VAL A 293 -2.39 -13.98 -20.90
CA VAL A 293 -1.18 -14.74 -21.26
C VAL A 293 -0.52 -14.11 -22.48
N PRO A 294 0.73 -13.58 -22.38
CA PRO A 294 1.38 -12.95 -23.53
C PRO A 294 1.63 -13.95 -24.66
N ALA A 295 1.43 -13.52 -25.91
CA ALA A 295 1.49 -14.39 -27.09
C ALA A 295 2.79 -15.21 -27.26
N LEU A 296 3.94 -14.68 -26.81
CA LEU A 296 5.24 -15.35 -26.92
C LEU A 296 5.62 -16.17 -25.68
N HIS A 297 4.81 -16.16 -24.62
CA HIS A 297 5.14 -16.87 -23.38
C HIS A 297 5.35 -18.38 -23.62
N ALA A 298 4.57 -18.97 -24.52
CA ALA A 298 4.73 -20.38 -24.89
C ALA A 298 6.11 -20.72 -25.49
N LEU A 299 6.81 -19.74 -26.09
CA LEU A 299 8.18 -19.92 -26.59
C LEU A 299 9.19 -19.85 -25.44
N ALA A 300 8.95 -19.00 -24.45
CA ALA A 300 9.80 -18.84 -23.26
C ALA A 300 9.86 -20.12 -22.42
N THR A 301 8.73 -20.82 -22.31
CA THR A 301 8.59 -22.04 -21.50
C THR A 301 8.75 -23.35 -22.29
N HIS A 302 9.07 -23.26 -23.59
CA HIS A 302 9.22 -24.43 -24.44
C HIS A 302 10.44 -25.28 -24.02
N LYS A 303 10.31 -26.60 -23.89
CA LYS A 303 11.39 -27.49 -23.39
C LYS A 303 12.57 -27.73 -24.37
N SER A 304 12.54 -27.12 -25.56
CA SER A 304 13.59 -27.33 -26.58
C SER A 304 14.72 -26.34 -26.36
N PRO A 305 15.97 -26.80 -26.14
CA PRO A 305 17.10 -25.90 -25.93
C PRO A 305 17.33 -24.94 -27.09
N VAL A 306 17.00 -25.34 -28.33
CA VAL A 306 17.14 -24.49 -29.52
C VAL A 306 16.10 -23.37 -29.51
N VAL A 307 14.85 -23.69 -29.17
CA VAL A 307 13.76 -22.69 -29.12
C VAL A 307 14.04 -21.69 -28.00
N GLN A 308 14.45 -22.16 -26.83
CA GLN A 308 14.85 -21.31 -25.70
C GLN A 308 16.04 -20.42 -26.05
N PHE A 309 17.09 -20.98 -26.66
CA PHE A 309 18.22 -20.18 -27.12
C PHE A 309 17.77 -19.07 -28.08
N MET A 310 16.95 -19.40 -29.08
CA MET A 310 16.46 -18.42 -30.04
C MET A 310 15.60 -17.33 -29.37
N HIS A 311 14.73 -17.72 -28.44
CA HIS A 311 13.94 -16.80 -27.61
C HIS A 311 14.83 -15.85 -26.80
N ASP A 312 15.81 -16.39 -26.08
CA ASP A 312 16.73 -15.60 -25.24
C ASP A 312 17.61 -14.68 -26.07
N GLN A 313 18.03 -15.10 -27.28
CA GLN A 313 18.73 -14.24 -28.20
C GLN A 313 17.85 -13.07 -28.67
N VAL A 314 16.58 -13.30 -28.95
CA VAL A 314 15.65 -12.23 -29.34
C VAL A 314 15.50 -11.21 -28.23
N MET A 315 15.25 -11.65 -26.99
CA MET A 315 15.12 -10.75 -25.85
C MET A 315 16.40 -9.95 -25.59
N LYS A 316 17.58 -10.57 -25.79
CA LYS A 316 18.86 -9.88 -25.67
C LYS A 316 19.08 -8.86 -26.78
N LEU A 317 18.69 -9.17 -28.01
CA LEU A 317 18.84 -8.28 -29.16
C LEU A 317 17.89 -7.09 -29.11
N ASP A 318 16.66 -7.30 -28.62
CA ASP A 318 15.65 -6.27 -28.46
C ASP A 318 14.72 -6.60 -27.28
N PRO A 319 14.97 -6.03 -26.09
CA PRO A 319 14.14 -6.27 -24.91
C PRO A 319 12.82 -5.48 -24.91
N GLY A 320 12.62 -4.53 -25.83
CA GLY A 320 11.44 -3.66 -25.89
C GLY A 320 10.10 -4.42 -25.93
N PRO A 321 9.90 -5.37 -26.87
CA PRO A 321 8.70 -6.21 -26.92
C PRO A 321 8.42 -7.02 -25.66
N HIS A 322 9.47 -7.50 -24.97
CA HIS A 322 9.33 -8.23 -23.72
C HIS A 322 8.85 -7.29 -22.62
N ARG A 323 9.48 -6.11 -22.49
CA ARG A 323 9.06 -5.07 -21.54
C ARG A 323 7.61 -4.65 -21.78
N ALA A 324 7.23 -4.35 -23.01
CA ALA A 324 5.86 -3.97 -23.36
C ALA A 324 4.82 -5.08 -23.10
N ALA A 325 5.25 -6.35 -23.10
CA ALA A 325 4.38 -7.47 -22.77
C ALA A 325 4.14 -7.63 -21.26
N PHE A 326 5.03 -7.16 -20.40
CA PHE A 326 5.03 -7.43 -18.95
C PHE A 326 5.01 -6.19 -18.04
N MET A 327 5.11 -4.99 -18.62
CA MET A 327 5.13 -3.72 -17.89
C MET A 327 4.12 -2.76 -18.51
N GLU A 328 2.96 -2.65 -17.88
CA GLU A 328 1.95 -1.67 -18.23
C GLU A 328 2.28 -0.29 -17.64
N PRO A 329 1.81 0.82 -18.25
CA PRO A 329 2.05 2.17 -17.74
C PRO A 329 1.65 2.35 -16.26
N PHE A 330 0.50 1.81 -15.85
CA PHE A 330 0.03 1.91 -14.46
C PHE A 330 0.96 1.23 -13.44
N MET A 331 1.77 0.25 -13.85
CA MET A 331 2.77 -0.39 -12.96
C MET A 331 3.94 0.55 -12.65
N VAL A 332 4.08 1.65 -13.39
CA VAL A 332 5.14 2.65 -13.22
C VAL A 332 4.56 3.98 -12.75
N GLU A 333 3.42 4.40 -13.29
CA GLU A 333 2.84 5.73 -13.10
C GLU A 333 1.74 5.76 -12.03
N ASP A 334 1.06 4.65 -11.76
CA ASP A 334 -0.06 4.55 -10.81
C ASP A 334 0.09 3.36 -9.85
N GLN A 335 1.30 3.23 -9.30
CA GLN A 335 1.75 2.07 -8.54
C GLN A 335 0.89 1.78 -7.31
N ALA A 336 0.42 2.80 -6.61
CA ALA A 336 -0.45 2.60 -5.45
C ALA A 336 -1.82 2.04 -5.85
N ALA A 337 -2.42 2.53 -6.95
CA ALA A 337 -3.67 1.98 -7.46
C ALA A 337 -3.47 0.56 -7.99
N TYR A 338 -2.30 0.25 -8.58
CA TYR A 338 -1.91 -1.11 -8.92
C TYR A 338 -1.93 -2.05 -7.70
N CYS A 339 -1.32 -1.64 -6.58
CA CYS A 339 -1.33 -2.41 -5.34
C CYS A 339 -2.73 -2.51 -4.69
N SER A 340 -3.64 -1.58 -4.97
CA SER A 340 -5.00 -1.57 -4.39
C SER A 340 -5.79 -2.84 -4.72
N THR A 341 -5.49 -3.46 -5.86
CA THR A 341 -6.11 -4.72 -6.31
C THR A 341 -6.10 -5.79 -5.22
N CYS A 342 -5.01 -5.95 -4.47
CA CYS A 342 -4.90 -6.93 -3.38
C CYS A 342 -4.80 -6.28 -1.99
N HIS A 343 -4.39 -5.01 -1.91
CA HIS A 343 -4.20 -4.29 -0.63
C HIS A 343 -5.38 -3.42 -0.20
N LYS A 344 -6.53 -3.60 -0.85
CA LYS A 344 -7.84 -3.16 -0.40
C LYS A 344 -8.78 -4.36 -0.42
N VAL A 345 -9.39 -4.67 0.72
CA VAL A 345 -10.13 -5.93 0.88
C VAL A 345 -11.43 -5.68 1.64
N HIS A 346 -12.54 -6.14 1.06
CA HIS A 346 -13.85 -6.19 1.70
C HIS A 346 -14.47 -7.58 1.54
N LEU A 347 -15.21 -8.01 2.56
CA LEU A 347 -16.05 -9.20 2.53
C LEU A 347 -17.43 -8.78 2.02
N ASP A 348 -18.02 -9.52 1.09
CA ASP A 348 -19.41 -9.31 0.65
C ASP A 348 -20.28 -10.53 0.99
N LYS A 349 -21.59 -10.44 0.73
CA LYS A 349 -22.58 -11.49 1.03
C LYS A 349 -22.20 -12.85 0.47
N ALA A 350 -21.58 -12.90 -0.72
CA ALA A 350 -21.12 -14.14 -1.34
C ALA A 350 -20.04 -14.87 -0.52
N VAL A 351 -19.38 -14.18 0.41
CA VAL A 351 -18.29 -14.74 1.24
C VAL A 351 -18.71 -14.87 2.70
N ASN A 352 -19.56 -13.97 3.21
CA ASN A 352 -19.89 -13.89 4.63
C ASN A 352 -21.37 -14.11 4.99
N ASP A 353 -22.26 -14.29 4.00
CA ASP A 353 -23.71 -14.42 4.16
C ASP A 353 -24.32 -13.35 5.08
N TYR A 354 -23.84 -12.11 4.95
CA TYR A 354 -24.26 -11.01 5.81
C TYR A 354 -24.38 -9.71 5.04
N ARG A 355 -23.25 -9.07 4.72
CA ARG A 355 -23.21 -7.76 4.05
C ARG A 355 -21.80 -7.41 3.58
N TRP A 356 -21.70 -6.33 2.82
CA TRP A 356 -20.42 -5.68 2.61
C TRP A 356 -19.82 -5.21 3.95
N LEU A 357 -18.58 -5.61 4.21
CA LEU A 357 -17.80 -5.28 5.39
C LEU A 357 -16.34 -5.07 4.97
N ARG A 358 -15.80 -3.87 5.18
CA ARG A 358 -14.39 -3.61 4.91
C ARG A 358 -13.51 -4.44 5.86
N GLY A 359 -12.66 -5.31 5.29
CA GLY A 359 -11.67 -6.10 6.00
C GLY A 359 -10.45 -5.26 6.37
N PHE A 360 -9.79 -4.65 5.38
CA PHE A 360 -8.76 -3.63 5.55
C PHE A 360 -8.64 -2.76 4.28
N ASN A 361 -8.09 -1.56 4.43
CA ASN A 361 -8.05 -0.56 3.36
C ASN A 361 -6.71 0.20 3.33
N THR A 362 -5.65 -0.37 2.77
CA THR A 362 -4.36 0.34 2.78
C THR A 362 -4.31 1.47 1.75
N TYR A 363 -4.97 1.28 0.60
CA TYR A 363 -4.92 2.24 -0.52
C TYR A 363 -5.61 3.56 -0.20
N ASP A 364 -6.88 3.58 0.24
CA ASP A 364 -7.56 4.86 0.47
C ASP A 364 -6.96 5.62 1.65
N ASN A 365 -6.39 4.89 2.63
CA ASN A 365 -5.66 5.47 3.75
C ASN A 365 -4.40 6.20 3.26
N TRP A 366 -3.64 5.56 2.36
CA TRP A 366 -2.52 6.21 1.67
C TRP A 366 -2.99 7.40 0.85
N GLN A 367 -4.04 7.22 0.05
CA GLN A 367 -4.59 8.25 -0.83
C GLN A 367 -4.97 9.51 -0.04
N ALA A 368 -5.62 9.35 1.12
CA ALA A 368 -6.04 10.46 1.99
C ALA A 368 -4.92 11.02 2.89
N SER A 369 -3.74 10.40 2.94
CA SER A 369 -2.65 10.82 3.82
C SER A 369 -1.84 11.99 3.27
N GLY A 370 -1.05 12.65 4.12
CA GLY A 370 -0.03 13.58 3.67
C GLY A 370 1.07 12.90 2.85
N VAL A 371 1.31 11.60 3.07
CA VAL A 371 2.37 10.83 2.39
C VAL A 371 2.11 10.67 0.90
N SER A 372 0.86 10.56 0.46
CA SER A 372 0.52 10.57 -0.98
C SER A 372 0.67 11.95 -1.62
N GLY A 373 0.77 13.01 -0.82
CA GLY A 373 0.68 14.40 -1.28
C GLY A 373 -0.74 14.88 -1.58
N MET A 374 -1.77 14.05 -1.34
CA MET A 374 -3.16 14.40 -1.66
C MET A 374 -3.99 14.79 -0.44
N GLY A 375 -3.60 14.40 0.78
CA GLY A 375 -4.32 14.77 2.00
C GLY A 375 -4.06 16.20 2.47
N ALA A 376 -4.96 17.13 2.15
CA ALA A 376 -4.85 18.54 2.52
C ALA A 376 -5.03 18.81 4.02
N ARG A 377 -5.46 17.82 4.80
CA ARG A 377 -5.80 17.94 6.22
C ARG A 377 -4.83 17.22 7.16
N SER A 378 -3.84 16.56 6.57
CA SER A 378 -2.80 15.81 7.27
C SER A 378 -2.18 16.65 8.38
N PHE A 379 -1.89 16.05 9.53
CA PHE A 379 -1.16 16.75 10.58
C PHE A 379 0.27 17.08 10.14
N TYR A 380 0.92 16.12 9.48
CA TYR A 380 2.27 16.27 8.93
C TYR A 380 2.28 16.02 7.42
N GLN A 381 3.06 16.84 6.72
CA GLN A 381 3.26 16.73 5.28
C GLN A 381 4.75 16.46 5.01
N PRO A 382 5.12 15.32 4.38
CA PRO A 382 6.50 15.11 3.97
C PRO A 382 6.88 16.06 2.82
N GLU A 383 8.17 16.30 2.65
CA GLU A 383 8.69 17.17 1.58
C GLU A 383 8.35 16.63 0.18
N THR A 384 8.31 15.30 0.04
CA THR A 384 8.00 14.60 -1.19
C THR A 384 6.92 13.55 -0.96
N SER A 385 5.98 13.44 -1.89
CA SER A 385 5.03 12.33 -1.92
C SER A 385 5.74 11.00 -2.13
N VAL A 386 5.26 9.94 -1.49
CA VAL A 386 5.85 8.60 -1.53
C VAL A 386 4.79 7.61 -2.01
N GLN A 387 5.17 6.69 -2.89
CA GLN A 387 4.31 5.58 -3.35
C GLN A 387 4.57 4.32 -2.52
N CYS A 388 3.67 3.32 -2.61
CA CYS A 388 3.85 2.04 -1.91
C CYS A 388 5.22 1.38 -2.20
N THR A 389 5.68 1.46 -3.45
CA THR A 389 6.93 0.82 -3.90
C THR A 389 8.18 1.53 -3.40
N ASP A 390 8.09 2.79 -2.98
CA ASP A 390 9.27 3.53 -2.51
C ASP A 390 9.71 3.03 -1.12
N CYS A 391 8.76 2.55 -0.31
CA CYS A 391 9.05 1.89 0.97
C CYS A 391 9.13 0.36 0.85
N HIS A 392 8.19 -0.28 0.16
CA HIS A 392 8.06 -1.74 0.16
C HIS A 392 8.78 -2.43 -1.00
N MET A 393 9.23 -1.67 -2.00
CA MET A 393 10.06 -2.17 -3.11
C MET A 393 11.21 -1.20 -3.38
N SER A 394 11.84 -0.70 -2.32
CA SER A 394 12.90 0.31 -2.41
C SER A 394 13.99 -0.11 -3.40
N ILE A 395 14.64 0.87 -4.03
CA ILE A 395 15.69 0.58 -5.01
C ILE A 395 16.92 -0.03 -4.30
N VAL A 396 17.34 -1.21 -4.76
CA VAL A 396 18.52 -1.93 -4.26
C VAL A 396 19.53 -2.19 -5.39
N PRO A 397 20.85 -2.24 -5.09
CA PRO A 397 21.85 -2.61 -6.07
C PRO A 397 21.57 -3.99 -6.67
N SER A 398 21.77 -4.13 -7.99
CA SER A 398 21.66 -5.40 -8.70
C SER A 398 22.45 -5.34 -10.00
N ASP A 399 23.03 -6.47 -10.38
CA ASP A 399 23.72 -6.66 -11.66
C ASP A 399 22.80 -7.28 -12.73
N ASP A 400 21.52 -7.49 -12.39
CA ASP A 400 20.52 -8.01 -13.33
C ASP A 400 20.47 -7.12 -14.58
N PRO A 401 20.60 -7.69 -15.80
CA PRO A 401 20.42 -6.96 -17.05
C PRO A 401 19.10 -6.18 -17.14
N GLY A 402 18.06 -6.64 -16.45
CA GLY A 402 16.75 -5.98 -16.35
C GLY A 402 16.65 -4.86 -15.30
N SER A 403 17.68 -4.63 -14.48
CA SER A 403 17.70 -3.57 -13.46
C SER A 403 17.79 -2.17 -14.08
N SER A 404 17.65 -1.11 -13.26
CA SER A 404 17.90 0.27 -13.67
C SER A 404 19.34 0.74 -13.38
N SER A 405 19.78 1.89 -13.91
CA SER A 405 21.10 2.46 -13.60
C SER A 405 21.24 2.87 -12.13
N THR A 406 20.10 3.04 -11.45
CA THR A 406 20.03 3.30 -10.01
C THR A 406 19.87 2.01 -9.19
N GLY A 407 19.74 0.84 -9.83
CA GLY A 407 19.44 -0.45 -9.19
C GLY A 407 18.09 -1.03 -9.62
N MET A 408 17.61 -2.09 -8.97
CA MET A 408 16.27 -2.64 -9.22
C MET A 408 15.35 -2.39 -8.02
N ARG A 409 14.03 -2.48 -8.24
CA ARG A 409 13.06 -2.47 -7.14
C ARG A 409 13.20 -3.78 -6.34
N ASP A 410 13.26 -3.70 -5.01
CA ASP A 410 13.37 -4.89 -4.15
C ASP A 410 12.10 -5.73 -4.23
N HIS A 411 12.24 -7.02 -4.57
CA HIS A 411 11.13 -7.97 -4.69
C HIS A 411 10.97 -8.84 -3.44
N ARG A 412 11.61 -8.47 -2.31
CA ARG A 412 11.34 -9.07 -1.00
C ARG A 412 10.03 -8.58 -0.38
N PHE A 413 9.53 -7.43 -0.83
CA PHE A 413 8.32 -6.79 -0.30
C PHE A 413 8.36 -6.60 1.23
N THR A 414 9.50 -6.10 1.72
CA THR A 414 9.77 -6.02 3.17
C THR A 414 8.70 -5.19 3.88
N ALA A 415 8.10 -5.77 4.92
CA ALA A 415 7.02 -5.18 5.69
C ALA A 415 7.05 -5.72 7.13
N ALA A 416 5.90 -6.05 7.73
CA ALA A 416 5.78 -6.51 9.11
C ALA A 416 5.62 -8.04 9.28
N ASN A 417 5.87 -8.86 8.25
CA ASN A 417 5.58 -10.29 8.32
C ASN A 417 6.80 -11.12 8.76
N THR A 418 7.00 -11.22 10.08
CA THR A 418 8.04 -12.10 10.66
C THR A 418 7.65 -13.57 10.67
N ALA A 419 6.34 -13.88 10.64
CA ALA A 419 5.83 -15.22 10.84
C ALA A 419 6.20 -16.17 9.70
N ILE A 420 6.02 -15.74 8.46
CA ILE A 420 6.35 -16.55 7.28
C ILE A 420 7.86 -16.83 7.23
N SER A 421 8.71 -15.83 7.47
CA SER A 421 10.17 -16.02 7.46
C SER A 421 10.63 -17.04 8.52
N VAL A 422 10.03 -17.01 9.71
CA VAL A 422 10.32 -17.99 10.77
C VAL A 422 9.86 -19.39 10.37
N ALA A 423 8.63 -19.53 9.88
CA ALA A 423 8.08 -20.83 9.48
C ALA A 423 8.89 -21.50 8.36
N HIS A 424 9.53 -20.71 7.48
CA HIS A 424 10.35 -21.20 6.37
C HIS A 424 11.86 -21.19 6.64
N GLY A 425 12.31 -20.79 7.83
CA GLY A 425 13.74 -20.74 8.18
C GLY A 425 14.56 -19.71 7.39
N ASN A 426 13.93 -18.65 6.87
CA ASN A 426 14.59 -17.60 6.08
C ASN A 426 15.14 -16.50 7.00
N GLU A 427 16.34 -16.72 7.56
CA GLU A 427 16.97 -15.81 8.54
C GLU A 427 17.27 -14.42 7.95
N ASP A 428 17.73 -14.34 6.69
CA ASP A 428 18.03 -13.06 6.03
C ASP A 428 16.76 -12.20 5.83
N GLN A 429 15.66 -12.81 5.38
CA GLN A 429 14.39 -12.11 5.22
C GLN A 429 13.80 -11.70 6.58
N LEU A 430 13.98 -12.53 7.61
CA LEU A 430 13.59 -12.19 8.97
C LEU A 430 14.39 -10.99 9.48
N ALA A 431 15.71 -10.97 9.29
CA ALA A 431 16.57 -9.85 9.68
C ALA A 431 16.16 -8.56 8.96
N ASN A 432 15.89 -8.62 7.65
CA ASN A 432 15.39 -7.48 6.87
C ASN A 432 14.07 -6.93 7.43
N THR A 433 13.12 -7.83 7.76
CA THR A 433 11.82 -7.49 8.34
C THR A 433 11.97 -6.84 9.73
N VAL A 434 12.80 -7.41 10.59
CA VAL A 434 13.07 -6.85 11.94
C VAL A 434 13.75 -5.49 11.84
N ASN A 435 14.72 -5.33 10.92
CA ASN A 435 15.37 -4.05 10.68
C ASN A 435 14.37 -3.01 10.17
N PHE A 436 13.50 -3.37 9.21
CA PHE A 436 12.45 -2.50 8.70
C PHE A 436 11.52 -1.99 9.82
N LEU A 437 11.07 -2.88 10.71
CA LEU A 437 10.23 -2.51 11.85
C LEU A 437 10.92 -1.57 12.86
N LYS A 438 12.26 -1.56 12.89
CA LYS A 438 13.09 -0.73 13.78
C LYS A 438 13.63 0.56 13.14
N GLN A 439 13.25 0.87 11.89
CA GLN A 439 13.75 2.04 11.15
C GLN A 439 13.17 3.39 11.62
N GLY A 440 12.53 3.46 12.78
CA GLY A 440 12.01 4.71 13.34
C GLY A 440 10.75 5.23 12.65
N HIS A 441 10.00 4.36 11.97
CA HIS A 441 8.66 4.68 11.41
C HIS A 441 7.66 5.05 12.51
N LEU A 442 7.88 4.53 13.72
CA LEU A 442 7.12 4.77 14.94
C LEU A 442 8.06 5.33 16.02
N SER A 443 7.52 6.12 16.95
CA SER A 443 8.22 6.47 18.20
C SER A 443 7.30 6.32 19.40
N VAL A 444 7.93 6.12 20.56
CA VAL A 444 7.31 6.14 21.88
C VAL A 444 7.95 7.29 22.66
N ASP A 445 7.17 8.04 23.41
CA ASP A 445 7.63 9.14 24.28
C ASP A 445 6.87 9.02 25.62
N ILE A 446 7.60 8.87 26.73
CA ILE A 446 7.02 8.96 28.08
C ILE A 446 6.86 10.45 28.37
N PHE A 447 5.70 10.98 28.00
CA PHE A 447 5.60 12.40 27.69
C PHE A 447 5.18 13.25 28.87
N ALA A 448 4.12 12.85 29.58
CA ALA A 448 3.48 13.70 30.56
C ALA A 448 3.06 12.96 31.83
N ILE A 449 2.98 13.71 32.94
CA ILE A 449 2.31 13.27 34.16
C ILE A 449 1.30 14.31 34.65
N SER A 450 0.25 13.84 35.32
CA SER A 450 -0.67 14.71 36.06
C SER A 450 -1.05 14.09 37.42
N PRO A 451 -1.12 14.86 38.51
CA PRO A 451 -1.57 14.33 39.81
C PRO A 451 -3.02 13.86 39.75
N ILE A 452 -3.32 12.69 40.32
CA ILE A 452 -4.70 12.20 40.46
C ILE A 452 -5.27 12.74 41.79
N GLN A 453 -6.34 13.53 41.72
CA GLN A 453 -7.12 13.89 42.92
C GLN A 453 -8.13 12.78 43.23
N ASP A 454 -8.38 12.50 44.52
CA ASP A 454 -9.14 11.34 45.03
C ASP A 454 -10.58 11.19 44.45
N ASP A 455 -11.14 12.18 43.77
CA ASP A 455 -12.53 12.20 43.24
C ASP A 455 -12.67 11.99 41.70
N LEU A 456 -11.59 11.73 40.95
CA LEU A 456 -11.62 11.83 39.46
C LEU A 456 -11.89 10.53 38.67
N LEU A 457 -12.17 9.39 39.31
CA LEU A 457 -12.46 8.13 38.60
C LEU A 457 -13.94 7.97 38.21
N SER A 458 -14.57 9.03 37.70
CA SER A 458 -15.91 8.93 37.09
C SER A 458 -15.79 9.06 35.57
N PRO A 459 -15.98 7.98 34.79
CA PRO A 459 -15.92 8.06 33.34
C PRO A 459 -17.01 9.02 32.85
N SER A 460 -16.57 10.10 32.20
CA SER A 460 -17.48 11.04 31.55
C SER A 460 -18.18 10.30 30.40
N ARG A 461 -19.51 10.17 30.52
CA ARG A 461 -20.32 9.57 29.46
C ARG A 461 -20.52 10.60 28.36
N ALA A 462 -19.63 10.60 27.37
CA ALA A 462 -19.93 11.25 26.10
C ALA A 462 -21.08 10.49 25.41
N LEU A 463 -22.19 11.18 25.13
CA LEU A 463 -23.29 10.64 24.33
C LEU A 463 -22.90 10.73 22.85
N LEU A 464 -22.79 9.57 22.20
CA LEU A 464 -22.53 9.45 20.78
C LEU A 464 -23.71 9.98 19.95
N GLN A 465 -23.46 10.97 19.10
CA GLN A 465 -24.24 11.17 17.88
C GLN A 465 -23.49 10.42 16.76
N ARG A 466 -24.12 9.39 16.18
CA ARG A 466 -23.53 8.59 15.11
C ARG A 466 -23.57 9.37 13.80
N GLU A 467 -22.41 9.58 13.19
CA GLU A 467 -22.30 9.99 11.80
C GLU A 467 -22.56 8.81 10.84
N LEU A 468 -22.51 9.11 9.54
CA LEU A 468 -22.54 8.12 8.48
C LEU A 468 -21.28 7.26 8.53
N GLN A 469 -21.38 6.09 9.15
CA GLN A 469 -20.27 5.14 9.25
C GLN A 469 -20.33 4.08 8.17
N ALA A 470 -19.19 3.79 7.55
CA ALA A 470 -19.05 2.62 6.69
C ALA A 470 -19.04 1.34 7.55
N SER A 471 -19.55 0.24 7.00
CA SER A 471 -19.50 -1.09 7.59
C SER A 471 -18.06 -1.59 7.51
N THR A 472 -17.33 -1.56 8.62
CA THR A 472 -15.90 -1.84 8.64
C THR A 472 -15.45 -2.61 9.89
N SER A 473 -14.53 -3.56 9.69
CA SER A 473 -13.72 -4.18 10.75
C SER A 473 -12.37 -3.47 10.96
N PHE A 474 -12.12 -2.42 10.18
CA PHE A 474 -10.88 -1.64 10.14
C PHE A 474 -11.15 -0.18 10.51
N ALA A 475 -10.10 0.57 10.86
CA ALA A 475 -10.25 1.98 11.21
C ALA A 475 -10.65 2.80 9.98
N VAL A 476 -11.39 3.87 10.24
CA VAL A 476 -11.65 4.94 9.28
C VAL A 476 -10.85 6.15 9.79
N GLY A 477 -10.05 6.74 8.91
CA GLY A 477 -9.15 7.84 9.21
C GLY A 477 -9.82 9.19 9.12
N GLU A 478 -9.02 10.21 8.83
CA GLU A 478 -9.52 11.58 8.70
C GLU A 478 -10.57 11.71 7.58
N GLU A 479 -10.69 10.74 6.68
CA GLU A 479 -11.71 10.68 5.62
C GLU A 479 -13.17 10.68 6.11
N GLU A 480 -13.44 10.29 7.36
CA GLU A 480 -14.81 10.29 7.92
C GLU A 480 -15.34 11.72 8.14
N GLY A 481 -14.50 12.74 7.97
CA GLY A 481 -14.79 14.10 8.39
C GLY A 481 -14.44 14.32 9.86
N LEU A 482 -14.52 15.57 10.33
CA LEU A 482 -14.40 15.87 11.75
C LEU A 482 -15.69 15.44 12.45
N ALA A 483 -15.79 14.14 12.74
CA ALA A 483 -16.98 13.55 13.33
C ALA A 483 -17.14 13.97 14.79
N LEU A 484 -18.09 14.87 15.04
CA LEU A 484 -18.35 15.42 16.37
C LEU A 484 -19.21 14.49 17.21
N SER A 485 -18.57 13.73 18.09
CA SER A 485 -19.14 13.51 19.41
C SER A 485 -19.02 14.83 20.17
N ARG A 486 -20.11 15.30 20.80
CA ARG A 486 -19.99 16.25 21.91
C ARG A 486 -19.25 15.53 23.03
N GLY A 487 -17.93 15.59 22.98
CA GLY A 487 -17.07 15.13 24.06
C GLY A 487 -17.45 15.88 25.33
N SER A 488 -17.36 15.19 26.47
CA SER A 488 -17.28 15.92 27.73
C SER A 488 -16.03 16.78 27.68
N VAL A 489 -16.16 18.07 28.01
CA VAL A 489 -15.00 18.83 28.46
C VAL A 489 -14.52 18.12 29.73
N SER A 490 -13.38 17.44 29.66
CA SER A 490 -12.69 16.94 30.86
C SER A 490 -12.38 18.16 31.74
N GLU A 491 -12.40 17.98 33.07
CA GLU A 491 -11.90 19.04 33.94
C GLU A 491 -10.42 19.28 33.61
N PRO A 492 -9.96 20.54 33.55
CA PRO A 492 -8.55 20.85 33.33
C PRO A 492 -7.67 20.09 34.32
N ARG A 493 -6.73 19.28 33.80
CA ARG A 493 -5.73 18.58 34.60
C ARG A 493 -4.45 19.40 34.58
N ASP A 494 -3.81 19.54 35.74
CA ASP A 494 -2.47 20.14 35.82
C ASP A 494 -1.45 19.15 35.26
N ILE A 495 -0.94 19.41 34.07
CA ILE A 495 -0.04 18.52 33.33
C ILE A 495 1.38 19.05 33.40
N THR A 496 2.30 18.17 33.77
CA THR A 496 3.74 18.35 33.52
C THR A 496 4.11 17.52 32.30
N GLY A 497 4.29 18.16 31.14
CA GLY A 497 4.68 17.52 29.88
C GLY A 497 6.13 17.81 29.47
N ASP A 498 6.60 17.17 28.38
CA ASP A 498 8.01 17.13 27.97
C ASP A 498 8.96 16.68 29.09
N LEU A 499 8.62 15.55 29.72
CA LEU A 499 9.42 15.00 30.81
C LEU A 499 10.86 14.68 30.37
N ARG A 500 11.80 14.94 31.27
CA ARG A 500 13.24 14.73 31.05
C ARG A 500 13.86 13.94 32.19
N SER A 501 14.80 13.07 31.82
CA SER A 501 15.61 12.33 32.78
C SER A 501 16.36 13.33 33.69
N GLY A 502 16.38 13.06 35.00
CA GLY A 502 16.99 13.91 36.02
C GLY A 502 16.02 14.87 36.73
N GLU A 503 14.83 15.11 36.19
CA GLU A 503 13.80 15.92 36.83
C GLU A 503 13.24 15.23 38.08
N SER A 504 12.88 16.00 39.11
CA SER A 504 12.19 15.49 40.29
C SER A 504 10.71 15.84 40.19
N VAL A 505 9.84 14.85 39.99
CA VAL A 505 8.43 15.11 39.65
C VAL A 505 7.44 14.43 40.60
N PHE A 506 7.90 13.45 41.37
CA PHE A 506 7.04 12.59 42.19
C PHE A 506 7.06 12.96 43.68
N ARG A 507 5.88 13.00 44.29
CA ARG A 507 5.70 13.11 45.75
C ARG A 507 5.40 11.72 46.33
N PRO A 508 6.13 11.28 47.36
CA PRO A 508 5.82 10.03 48.06
C PRO A 508 4.39 10.03 48.62
N GLY A 509 3.68 8.91 48.47
CA GLY A 509 2.30 8.75 48.92
C GLY A 509 1.25 9.37 48.00
N SER A 510 1.62 9.76 46.77
CA SER A 510 0.71 10.33 45.77
C SER A 510 0.55 9.41 44.56
N SER A 511 -0.55 9.59 43.83
CA SER A 511 -0.84 8.89 42.58
C SER A 511 -0.82 9.87 41.41
N TYR A 512 -0.32 9.40 40.27
CA TYR A 512 -0.15 10.18 39.06
C TYR A 512 -0.73 9.43 37.88
N MET A 513 -1.32 10.17 36.94
CA MET A 513 -1.50 9.68 35.58
C MET A 513 -0.18 9.85 34.85
N LEU A 514 0.28 8.80 34.17
CA LEU A 514 1.43 8.79 33.29
C LEU A 514 0.94 8.59 31.86
N ASP A 515 1.27 9.52 30.98
CA ASP A 515 0.85 9.50 29.58
C ASP A 515 2.04 9.09 28.69
N VAL A 516 1.84 8.01 27.94
CA VAL A 516 2.80 7.48 26.97
C VAL A 516 2.26 7.75 25.57
N VAL A 517 2.99 8.52 24.78
CA VAL A 517 2.59 8.91 23.42
C VAL A 517 3.26 8.00 22.39
N VAL A 518 2.48 7.47 21.45
CA VAL A 518 2.97 6.71 20.30
C VAL A 518 2.66 7.48 19.02
N ARG A 519 3.70 7.77 18.23
CA ARG A 519 3.58 8.56 17.01
C ARG A 519 3.84 7.72 15.76
N SER A 520 2.97 7.86 14.76
CA SER A 520 3.22 7.45 13.37
C SER A 520 3.88 8.58 12.59
N LYS A 521 5.08 8.35 12.04
CA LYS A 521 5.87 9.40 11.38
C LYS A 521 5.66 9.45 9.87
N ASN A 522 6.26 8.50 9.15
CA ASN A 522 6.31 8.48 7.68
C ASN A 522 5.47 7.32 7.10
N VAL A 523 4.50 6.81 7.86
CA VAL A 523 3.64 5.71 7.41
C VAL A 523 2.42 6.30 6.69
N GLY A 524 2.23 5.92 5.43
CA GLY A 524 1.11 6.40 4.61
C GLY A 524 -0.23 5.74 4.92
N HIS A 525 -0.26 4.68 5.72
CA HIS A 525 -1.48 3.98 6.12
C HIS A 525 -1.55 3.88 7.66
N PHE A 526 -2.63 3.30 8.17
CA PHE A 526 -2.75 3.07 9.62
C PHE A 526 -1.63 2.18 10.15
N PHE A 527 -1.23 2.43 11.40
CA PHE A 527 -0.40 1.53 12.17
C PHE A 527 -1.22 0.84 13.27
N PRO A 528 -1.11 -0.49 13.40
CA PRO A 528 -0.67 -1.41 12.34
C PRO A 528 -1.74 -1.53 11.23
N THR A 529 -1.39 -2.11 10.08
CA THR A 529 -2.34 -2.35 8.95
C THR A 529 -2.50 -3.84 8.63
N GLY A 530 -3.39 -4.16 7.69
CA GLY A 530 -3.65 -5.51 7.21
C GLY A 530 -4.48 -6.34 8.19
N THR A 531 -3.89 -7.38 8.75
CA THR A 531 -4.56 -8.38 9.60
C THR A 531 -4.63 -7.93 11.07
N THR A 532 -5.25 -6.79 11.34
CA THR A 532 -5.28 -6.14 12.67
C THR A 532 -6.07 -6.92 13.73
N ASP A 533 -6.85 -7.89 13.31
CA ASP A 533 -7.57 -8.85 14.15
C ASP A 533 -6.70 -10.02 14.65
N ALA A 534 -5.58 -10.31 13.98
CA ALA A 534 -4.74 -11.47 14.25
C ALA A 534 -3.33 -11.12 14.74
N GLN A 535 -2.83 -9.92 14.42
CA GLN A 535 -1.52 -9.45 14.88
C GLN A 535 -1.60 -8.79 16.26
N GLU A 536 -0.48 -8.75 16.96
CA GLU A 536 -0.36 -8.08 18.26
C GLU A 536 0.65 -6.95 18.15
N ALA A 537 0.19 -5.73 18.35
CA ALA A 537 1.01 -4.58 18.66
C ALA A 537 0.53 -4.02 19.99
N TRP A 538 1.43 -3.75 20.93
CA TRP A 538 1.04 -3.31 22.28
C TRP A 538 2.13 -2.48 22.94
N LEU A 539 1.74 -1.71 23.95
CA LEU A 539 2.65 -1.03 24.85
C LEU A 539 2.98 -1.91 26.06
N GLU A 540 4.27 -2.12 26.30
CA GLU A 540 4.80 -2.62 27.57
C GLU A 540 5.32 -1.43 28.37
N VAL A 541 4.75 -1.20 29.56
CA VAL A 541 5.12 -0.11 30.46
C VAL A 541 5.50 -0.66 31.82
N GLN A 542 6.65 -0.22 32.33
CA GLN A 542 7.13 -0.59 33.65
C GLN A 542 7.70 0.64 34.36
N ALA A 543 7.35 0.79 35.64
CA ALA A 543 7.98 1.75 36.54
C ALA A 543 8.52 1.02 37.78
N THR A 544 9.75 1.31 38.20
CA THR A 544 10.37 0.74 39.41
C THR A 544 11.06 1.80 40.25
N ASP A 545 11.09 1.63 41.57
CA ASP A 545 11.91 2.44 42.47
C ASP A 545 13.37 1.94 42.51
N ALA A 546 14.26 2.66 43.20
CA ALA A 546 15.69 2.30 43.28
C ALA A 546 15.98 0.98 44.02
N THR A 547 15.01 0.41 44.72
CA THR A 547 15.12 -0.93 45.33
C THR A 547 14.71 -2.05 44.36
N GLY A 548 14.15 -1.68 43.21
CA GLY A 548 13.55 -2.60 42.24
C GLY A 548 12.08 -2.91 42.53
N ARG A 549 11.41 -2.17 43.42
CA ARG A 549 9.98 -2.34 43.68
C ARG A 549 9.19 -1.85 42.46
N VAL A 550 8.34 -2.72 41.91
CA VAL A 550 7.45 -2.39 40.79
C VAL A 550 6.33 -1.46 41.24
N LEU A 551 6.16 -0.35 40.51
CA LEU A 551 5.13 0.67 40.73
C LEU A 551 4.05 0.64 39.63
N ILE A 552 4.44 0.31 38.39
CA ILE A 552 3.58 -0.04 37.26
C ILE A 552 4.19 -1.27 36.57
N GLU A 553 3.34 -2.21 36.16
CA GLU A 553 3.68 -3.25 35.20
C GLU A 553 2.45 -3.53 34.32
N SER A 554 2.56 -3.25 33.02
CA SER A 554 1.53 -3.50 32.01
C SER A 554 2.18 -4.01 30.72
N GLY A 555 1.51 -4.91 29.99
CA GLY A 555 1.99 -5.40 28.69
C GLY A 555 3.13 -6.41 28.76
N ARG A 556 3.40 -6.97 29.94
CA ARG A 556 4.37 -8.06 30.10
C ARG A 556 3.87 -9.33 29.44
N VAL A 557 4.80 -10.11 28.90
CA VAL A 557 4.50 -11.42 28.29
C VAL A 557 4.73 -12.54 29.31
N TYR A 558 3.69 -13.31 29.60
CA TYR A 558 3.72 -14.50 30.46
C TYR A 558 3.34 -15.74 29.65
N GLN A 559 4.19 -16.77 29.66
CA GLN A 559 3.97 -17.99 28.87
C GLN A 559 3.62 -17.71 27.39
N ASP A 560 4.29 -16.70 26.81
CA ASP A 560 4.12 -16.26 25.42
C ASP A 560 2.75 -15.61 25.12
N VAL A 561 1.95 -15.31 26.14
CA VAL A 561 0.71 -14.53 26.07
C VAL A 561 0.95 -13.14 26.64
N VAL A 562 0.51 -12.11 25.92
CA VAL A 562 0.56 -10.72 26.39
C VAL A 562 -0.49 -10.51 27.46
N ASP A 563 -0.16 -9.80 28.54
CA ASP A 563 -1.11 -9.32 29.53
C ASP A 563 -2.37 -8.73 28.85
N SER A 564 -3.54 -9.25 29.21
CA SER A 564 -4.81 -8.82 28.62
C SER A 564 -5.14 -7.35 28.92
N THR A 565 -4.57 -6.78 29.98
CA THR A 565 -4.77 -5.37 30.38
C THR A 565 -3.80 -4.40 29.73
N ALA A 566 -2.93 -4.88 28.83
CA ALA A 566 -2.06 -4.03 28.03
C ALA A 566 -2.85 -3.12 27.09
N HIS A 567 -2.28 -1.96 26.76
CA HIS A 567 -2.79 -1.13 25.68
C HIS A 567 -2.46 -1.78 24.33
N PHE A 568 -3.48 -2.18 23.55
CA PHE A 568 -3.30 -2.90 22.29
C PHE A 568 -3.67 -2.06 21.07
N TYR A 569 -2.76 -2.03 20.09
CA TYR A 569 -3.04 -1.51 18.75
C TYR A 569 -3.60 -2.62 17.84
N ARG A 570 -4.91 -2.86 17.90
CA ARG A 570 -5.59 -3.95 17.17
C ARG A 570 -7.07 -3.67 16.89
N SER A 571 -7.67 -4.54 16.09
CA SER A 571 -9.14 -4.65 15.96
C SER A 571 -9.64 -5.86 16.76
N VAL A 572 -10.70 -5.72 17.54
CA VAL A 572 -11.40 -6.87 18.14
C VAL A 572 -12.75 -7.04 17.46
N LEU A 573 -12.95 -8.21 16.85
CA LEU A 573 -14.12 -8.56 16.06
C LEU A 573 -14.87 -9.71 16.74
N VAL A 574 -16.19 -9.73 16.57
CA VAL A 574 -17.02 -10.82 17.09
C VAL A 574 -17.97 -11.39 16.05
N ASP A 575 -18.26 -12.68 16.19
CA ASP A 575 -19.16 -13.45 15.35
C ASP A 575 -20.65 -13.24 15.70
N GLY A 576 -21.53 -14.00 15.05
CA GLY A 576 -22.98 -14.00 15.29
C GLY A 576 -23.40 -14.41 16.71
N ALA A 577 -22.54 -15.16 17.43
CA ALA A 577 -22.73 -15.58 18.81
C ALA A 577 -22.02 -14.67 19.83
N SER A 578 -21.47 -13.53 19.38
CA SER A 578 -20.68 -12.60 20.21
C SER A 578 -19.40 -13.21 20.78
N ARG A 579 -18.81 -14.21 20.11
CA ARG A 579 -17.47 -14.73 20.43
C ARG A 579 -16.42 -14.06 19.56
N ARG A 580 -15.19 -13.97 20.07
CA ARG A 580 -14.08 -13.33 19.38
C ARG A 580 -13.74 -14.06 18.08
N ILE A 581 -13.35 -13.32 17.05
CA ILE A 581 -12.67 -13.85 15.87
C ILE A 581 -11.19 -14.04 16.23
N ASP A 582 -10.78 -15.28 16.48
CA ASP A 582 -9.45 -15.67 16.96
C ASP A 582 -8.79 -16.76 16.10
N LYS A 583 -9.56 -17.45 15.25
CA LYS A 583 -9.14 -18.52 14.33
C LYS A 583 -8.99 -18.05 12.88
N ARG A 584 -8.91 -16.73 12.67
CA ARG A 584 -8.93 -16.09 11.34
C ARG A 584 -10.21 -16.34 10.53
N ASN A 585 -11.32 -16.63 11.20
CA ASN A 585 -12.66 -16.75 10.61
C ASN A 585 -13.32 -15.39 10.32
N ALA A 586 -12.64 -14.52 9.56
CA ALA A 586 -13.14 -13.18 9.25
C ALA A 586 -14.53 -13.18 8.57
N PHE A 587 -14.87 -14.23 7.81
CA PHE A 587 -16.19 -14.45 7.20
C PHE A 587 -17.34 -14.51 8.23
N ALA A 588 -17.07 -14.92 9.46
CA ALA A 588 -18.06 -15.00 10.53
C ALA A 588 -18.28 -13.65 11.23
N THR A 589 -17.48 -12.61 10.93
CA THR A 589 -17.59 -11.30 11.59
C THR A 589 -18.99 -10.72 11.44
N ARG A 590 -19.57 -10.28 12.56
CA ARG A 590 -20.86 -9.58 12.59
C ARG A 590 -20.77 -8.20 13.24
N SER A 591 -19.83 -8.00 14.17
CA SER A 591 -19.65 -6.70 14.83
C SER A 591 -18.18 -6.44 15.18
N THR A 592 -17.83 -5.17 15.23
CA THR A 592 -16.54 -4.67 15.69
C THR A 592 -16.71 -4.16 17.13
N VAL A 593 -15.87 -4.66 18.04
CA VAL A 593 -15.88 -4.28 19.47
C VAL A 593 -15.17 -2.94 19.66
N TYR A 594 -13.96 -2.83 19.14
CA TYR A 594 -13.18 -1.61 19.03
C TYR A 594 -12.14 -1.74 17.92
N VAL A 595 -11.59 -0.60 17.50
CA VAL A 595 -10.46 -0.52 16.57
C VAL A 595 -9.49 0.54 17.10
N ASN A 596 -8.36 0.10 17.61
CA ASN A 596 -7.33 0.97 18.17
C ASN A 596 -6.13 0.95 17.21
N LEU A 597 -6.13 1.85 16.24
CA LEU A 597 -5.08 1.99 15.23
C LEU A 597 -4.69 3.47 15.09
N ILE A 598 -3.43 3.75 14.76
CA ILE A 598 -2.90 5.11 14.60
C ILE A 598 -2.96 5.52 13.12
N PRO A 599 -3.70 6.59 12.73
CA PRO A 599 -3.74 7.07 11.36
C PRO A 599 -2.36 7.52 10.82
N PRO A 600 -2.22 7.68 9.49
CA PRO A 600 -1.03 8.24 8.87
C PRO A 600 -0.66 9.61 9.45
N GLY A 601 0.60 9.77 9.89
CA GLY A 601 1.09 11.04 10.43
C GLY A 601 0.35 11.52 11.69
N ALA A 602 -0.29 10.63 12.43
CA ALA A 602 -0.97 10.96 13.68
C ALA A 602 -0.26 10.34 14.90
N ALA A 603 -0.79 10.62 16.08
CA ALA A 603 -0.32 10.08 17.35
C ALA A 603 -1.47 9.53 18.18
N ASP A 604 -1.12 8.74 19.17
CA ASP A 604 -2.00 8.09 20.13
C ASP A 604 -1.40 8.23 21.54
N VAL A 605 -2.22 8.21 22.58
CA VAL A 605 -1.77 8.34 23.96
C VAL A 605 -2.41 7.23 24.79
N ALA A 606 -1.59 6.57 25.61
CA ALA A 606 -2.06 5.61 26.59
C ALA A 606 -1.81 6.15 28.01
N HIS A 607 -2.83 6.07 28.85
CA HIS A 607 -2.84 6.61 30.20
C HIS A 607 -2.62 5.49 31.24
N TYR A 608 -1.68 5.66 32.15
CA TYR A 608 -1.35 4.68 33.20
C TYR A 608 -1.42 5.29 34.60
N VAL A 609 -1.97 4.56 35.58
CA VAL A 609 -1.91 5.00 36.99
C VAL A 609 -0.59 4.60 37.64
N LEU A 610 0.24 5.58 37.98
CA LEU A 610 1.45 5.41 38.77
C LEU A 610 1.17 5.73 40.25
N ASN A 611 1.20 4.71 41.10
CA ASN A 611 1.10 4.89 42.55
C ASN A 611 2.51 4.96 43.16
N VAL A 612 2.86 6.07 43.81
CA VAL A 612 4.15 6.25 44.49
C VAL A 612 3.98 5.96 45.99
N PRO A 613 4.49 4.85 46.53
CA PRO A 613 4.40 4.57 47.97
C PRO A 613 5.06 5.65 48.83
N PRO A 614 4.59 5.88 50.07
CA PRO A 614 5.23 6.81 50.99
C PRO A 614 6.70 6.48 51.30
N ASP A 615 7.08 5.21 51.19
CA ASP A 615 8.43 4.68 51.43
C ASP A 615 9.20 4.40 50.13
N ALA A 616 8.74 4.91 48.99
CA ALA A 616 9.44 4.77 47.71
C ALA A 616 10.86 5.37 47.76
N VAL A 617 11.80 4.73 47.08
CA VAL A 617 13.21 5.15 47.05
C VAL A 617 13.59 5.72 45.69
N SER A 618 14.11 6.95 45.68
CA SER A 618 14.56 7.64 44.46
C SER A 618 15.84 7.02 43.87
N PRO A 619 16.01 7.02 42.53
CA PRO A 619 15.05 7.47 41.52
C PRO A 619 14.00 6.42 41.14
N ILE A 620 12.89 6.89 40.55
CA ILE A 620 11.93 6.06 39.85
C ILE A 620 12.37 5.92 38.39
N SER A 621 12.57 4.69 37.94
CA SER A 621 12.89 4.38 36.55
C SER A 621 11.61 3.99 35.82
N VAL A 622 11.29 4.64 34.71
CA VAL A 622 10.11 4.38 33.89
C VAL A 622 10.58 3.96 32.50
N SER A 623 10.01 2.90 31.95
CA SER A 623 10.29 2.45 30.59
C SER A 623 9.01 2.11 29.86
N ALA A 624 8.91 2.52 28.59
CA ALA A 624 7.82 2.18 27.70
C ALA A 624 8.38 1.61 26.39
N LYS A 625 7.79 0.52 25.90
CA LYS A 625 8.18 -0.14 24.65
C LYS A 625 6.96 -0.41 23.79
N LEU A 626 7.06 -0.07 22.51
CA LEU A 626 6.12 -0.52 21.49
C LEU A 626 6.60 -1.86 20.92
N ASN A 627 5.87 -2.91 21.24
CA ASN A 627 6.18 -4.27 20.81
C ASN A 627 5.27 -4.69 19.65
N TYR A 628 5.79 -5.53 18.76
CA TYR A 628 5.04 -6.13 17.65
C TYR A 628 5.30 -7.63 17.52
N ARG A 629 4.23 -8.39 17.28
CA ARG A 629 4.24 -9.81 16.90
C ARG A 629 3.21 -10.05 15.80
N LYS A 630 3.63 -10.67 14.69
CA LYS A 630 2.80 -10.80 13.48
C LYS A 630 1.50 -11.56 13.70
N PHE A 631 1.51 -12.62 14.50
CA PHE A 631 0.33 -13.39 14.84
C PHE A 631 0.30 -13.72 16.33
N SER A 632 -0.90 -13.71 16.91
CA SER A 632 -1.09 -14.14 18.29
C SER A 632 -0.66 -15.58 18.50
N LYS A 633 -0.32 -15.91 19.74
CA LYS A 633 -0.05 -17.29 20.13
C LYS A 633 -1.24 -18.20 19.84
N GLU A 634 -2.44 -17.77 20.22
CA GLU A 634 -3.69 -18.52 20.03
C GLU A 634 -3.92 -18.87 18.56
N TYR A 635 -3.78 -17.89 17.67
CA TYR A 635 -3.95 -18.13 16.24
C TYR A 635 -2.84 -19.04 15.68
N THR A 636 -1.60 -18.91 16.17
CA THR A 636 -0.50 -19.77 15.75
C THR A 636 -0.71 -21.22 16.21
N ASP A 637 -1.18 -21.43 17.43
CA ASP A 637 -1.52 -22.76 17.95
C ASP A 637 -2.63 -23.40 17.12
N PHE A 638 -3.70 -22.64 16.81
CA PHE A 638 -4.78 -23.11 15.94
C PHE A 638 -4.28 -23.44 14.52
N ALA A 639 -3.46 -22.55 13.93
CA ALA A 639 -2.93 -22.70 12.59
C ALA A 639 -2.11 -23.99 12.42
N PHE A 640 -1.33 -24.37 13.43
CA PHE A 640 -0.38 -25.49 13.34
C PHE A 640 -0.86 -26.81 13.93
N GLY A 641 -1.86 -26.80 14.81
CA GLY A 641 -2.34 -28.01 15.45
C GLY A 641 -3.77 -27.94 15.98
N GLY A 642 -4.54 -26.93 15.57
CA GLY A 642 -5.93 -26.80 15.98
C GLY A 642 -6.83 -27.85 15.32
N THR A 643 -7.58 -28.57 16.15
CA THR A 643 -8.62 -29.50 15.73
C THR A 643 -9.92 -29.18 16.47
N PHE A 644 -11.04 -29.17 15.75
CA PHE A 644 -12.35 -29.06 16.39
C PHE A 644 -12.73 -30.37 17.05
N ASP A 645 -13.22 -30.29 18.28
CA ASP A 645 -13.57 -31.48 19.07
C ASP A 645 -14.86 -32.14 18.55
N GLU A 646 -15.71 -31.38 17.86
CA GLU A 646 -17.02 -31.79 17.38
C GLU A 646 -17.22 -31.47 15.88
N PRO A 647 -18.13 -32.17 15.17
CA PRO A 647 -18.52 -31.81 13.80
C PRO A 647 -19.14 -30.41 13.73
N PHE A 648 -18.97 -29.73 12.60
CA PHE A 648 -19.55 -28.39 12.37
C PHE A 648 -21.07 -28.37 12.64
N ASP A 649 -21.50 -27.37 13.40
CA ASP A 649 -22.88 -27.23 13.90
C ASP A 649 -23.86 -26.69 12.84
N GLY A 650 -23.37 -26.32 11.65
CA GLY A 650 -24.16 -25.78 10.56
C GLY A 650 -24.39 -24.26 10.63
N HIS A 651 -23.81 -23.55 11.60
CA HIS A 651 -23.99 -22.12 11.78
C HIS A 651 -22.82 -21.30 11.18
N PHE A 652 -22.91 -20.97 9.89
CA PHE A 652 -21.85 -20.21 9.20
C PHE A 652 -21.53 -18.84 9.83
N SER A 653 -22.54 -18.19 10.43
CA SER A 653 -22.38 -16.90 11.09
C SER A 653 -21.69 -16.95 12.46
N ALA A 654 -21.54 -18.15 13.05
CA ALA A 654 -20.92 -18.35 14.36
C ALA A 654 -20.60 -19.84 14.56
N ASP A 655 -19.32 -20.21 14.56
CA ASP A 655 -18.92 -21.61 14.73
C ASP A 655 -18.72 -21.97 16.20
N THR A 656 -19.77 -22.44 16.88
CA THR A 656 -19.81 -22.55 18.35
C THR A 656 -18.89 -23.62 18.95
N ARG A 657 -18.19 -24.37 18.10
CA ARG A 657 -17.28 -25.44 18.52
C ARG A 657 -16.07 -24.92 19.27
N ASP A 658 -15.67 -25.69 20.27
CA ASP A 658 -14.37 -25.60 20.89
C ASP A 658 -13.33 -26.33 20.03
N TRP A 659 -12.09 -25.87 20.11
CA TRP A 659 -10.95 -26.51 19.47
C TRP A 659 -9.88 -26.84 20.51
N SER A 660 -9.17 -27.92 20.27
CA SER A 660 -8.06 -28.37 21.09
C SER A 660 -6.78 -28.42 20.26
N PHE A 661 -5.64 -28.29 20.94
CA PHE A 661 -4.33 -28.41 20.29
C PHE A 661 -3.91 -29.88 20.23
N GLY A 662 -3.95 -30.46 19.03
CA GLY A 662 -3.62 -31.87 18.75
C GLY A 662 -2.12 -32.14 18.54
N GLY A 663 -1.27 -31.11 18.56
CA GLY A 663 0.15 -31.20 18.20
C GLY A 663 0.41 -30.80 16.74
N VAL A 664 1.70 -30.66 16.39
CA VAL A 664 2.13 -30.37 15.02
C VAL A 664 2.49 -31.68 14.33
N ASP A 665 1.90 -31.94 13.17
CA ASP A 665 2.17 -33.13 12.37
C ASP A 665 2.81 -32.81 11.02
N SER A 666 3.03 -33.83 10.18
CA SER A 666 3.70 -33.69 8.88
C SER A 666 2.87 -32.95 7.82
N THR A 667 1.62 -32.58 8.12
CA THR A 667 0.74 -31.91 7.16
C THR A 667 0.94 -30.40 7.13
N VAL A 668 1.70 -29.82 8.08
CA VAL A 668 1.91 -28.37 8.10
C VAL A 668 2.83 -27.87 6.98
N SER A 669 2.49 -26.70 6.44
CA SER A 669 3.27 -25.98 5.44
C SER A 669 4.34 -25.10 6.09
N ALA A 670 5.31 -25.75 6.76
CA ALA A 670 6.44 -25.11 7.42
C ALA A 670 7.69 -26.01 7.34
N LEU A 671 8.88 -25.40 7.47
CA LEU A 671 10.16 -26.12 7.41
C LEU A 671 10.35 -27.07 8.60
N ALA A 672 9.89 -26.67 9.80
CA ALA A 672 10.00 -27.47 11.01
C ALA A 672 8.63 -28.02 11.44
N LEU A 673 8.59 -29.31 11.83
CA LEU A 673 7.41 -29.96 12.41
C LEU A 673 7.24 -29.59 13.90
N THR A 674 7.37 -28.31 14.21
CA THR A 674 7.25 -27.75 15.55
C THR A 674 6.51 -26.42 15.50
N LEU A 675 5.93 -26.00 16.63
CA LEU A 675 5.32 -24.68 16.73
C LEU A 675 6.40 -23.59 16.55
N PRO A 676 6.23 -22.65 15.59
CA PRO A 676 7.19 -21.58 15.40
C PRO A 676 7.10 -20.60 16.56
N LYS A 677 8.24 -20.30 17.19
CA LYS A 677 8.33 -19.23 18.18
C LYS A 677 8.47 -17.89 17.47
N LEU A 678 7.35 -17.20 17.30
CA LEU A 678 7.33 -15.90 16.62
C LEU A 678 8.07 -14.84 17.44
N PRO A 679 8.95 -14.03 16.83
CA PRO A 679 9.69 -13.01 17.54
C PRO A 679 8.78 -11.85 17.93
N ILE A 680 9.04 -11.31 19.12
CA ILE A 680 8.53 -10.01 19.54
C ILE A 680 9.58 -8.97 19.16
N VAL A 681 9.18 -8.00 18.34
CA VAL A 681 10.04 -6.93 17.87
C VAL A 681 9.73 -5.67 18.67
N GLU A 682 10.70 -5.21 19.48
CA GLU A 682 10.71 -3.86 20.05
C GLU A 682 10.89 -2.87 18.89
N MET A 683 9.82 -2.21 18.46
CA MET A 683 9.81 -1.27 17.33
C MET A 683 10.36 0.09 17.73
N ALA A 684 9.99 0.54 18.94
CA ALA A 684 10.41 1.79 19.54
C ALA A 684 10.36 1.67 21.06
N LYS A 685 11.14 2.50 21.75
CA LYS A 685 11.16 2.58 23.20
C LYS A 685 11.52 3.96 23.68
N ASP A 686 11.14 4.23 24.91
CA ASP A 686 11.63 5.37 25.68
C ASP A 686 11.86 4.97 27.14
N SER A 687 12.73 5.68 27.85
CA SER A 687 13.06 5.42 29.24
C SER A 687 13.50 6.69 29.96
N LEU A 688 12.90 6.94 31.13
CA LEU A 688 13.18 8.09 31.97
C LEU A 688 13.61 7.66 33.37
N VAL A 689 14.48 8.47 33.99
CA VAL A 689 14.85 8.34 35.40
C VAL A 689 14.43 9.63 36.12
N LEU A 690 13.44 9.51 36.99
CA LEU A 690 12.75 10.63 37.60
C LEU A 690 12.93 10.60 39.13
N GLY A 691 13.20 11.76 39.72
CA GLY A 691 13.45 11.93 41.16
C GLY A 691 12.18 12.09 41.98
N LEU A 692 12.31 11.83 43.29
CA LEU A 692 11.31 12.20 44.29
C LEU A 692 11.54 13.64 44.75
N GLY A 693 10.55 14.52 44.60
CA GLY A 693 10.63 15.94 44.95
C GLY A 693 9.63 16.80 44.17
N PRO A 694 9.53 18.11 44.48
CA PRO A 694 8.81 19.05 43.63
C PRO A 694 9.50 19.21 42.26
N LEU A 695 8.72 19.55 41.22
CA LEU A 695 9.22 19.83 39.87
C LEU A 695 10.43 20.77 39.92
N ASP A 696 11.55 20.33 39.35
CA ASP A 696 12.83 21.05 39.27
C ASP A 696 13.37 20.92 37.84
N GLU A 697 12.86 21.77 36.94
CA GLU A 697 13.18 21.78 35.49
C GLU A 697 14.67 22.08 35.22
N ASP A 698 15.37 22.74 36.16
CA ASP A 698 16.79 23.08 36.03
C ASP A 698 17.71 21.85 36.09
N LYS A 699 17.20 20.69 36.54
CA LYS A 699 17.95 19.43 36.64
C LYS A 699 17.71 18.46 35.48
N GLY A 700 16.72 18.72 34.63
CA GLY A 700 16.40 17.87 33.49
C GLY A 700 17.43 17.95 32.36
N GLU A 701 17.67 16.82 31.67
CA GLU A 701 18.44 16.83 30.42
C GLU A 701 17.76 17.70 29.35
N LYS A 702 18.49 18.67 28.80
CA LYS A 702 17.94 19.60 27.81
C LYS A 702 17.70 18.90 26.47
N LYS A 703 16.46 18.93 25.96
CA LYS A 703 16.12 18.56 24.58
C LYS A 703 16.26 19.75 23.64
N GLU A 704 16.41 19.48 22.34
CA GLU A 704 16.33 20.51 21.31
C GLU A 704 14.92 21.11 21.26
N GLU A 705 14.82 22.42 21.01
CA GLU A 705 13.54 23.15 20.96
C GLU A 705 12.60 22.57 19.90
N VAL A 706 13.13 22.17 18.73
CA VAL A 706 12.37 21.52 17.66
C VAL A 706 11.76 20.20 18.10
N ALA A 707 12.51 19.40 18.87
CA ALA A 707 11.99 18.17 19.43
C ALA A 707 10.87 18.44 20.46
N THR A 708 10.99 19.54 21.21
CA THR A 708 10.07 19.90 22.29
C THR A 708 8.68 20.26 21.78
N TYR A 709 8.55 21.20 20.82
CA TYR A 709 7.22 21.58 20.32
C TYR A 709 6.56 20.45 19.50
N LEU A 710 7.35 19.58 18.84
CA LEU A 710 6.80 18.44 18.12
C LEU A 710 6.21 17.39 19.07
N SER A 711 6.84 17.10 20.21
CA SER A 711 6.26 16.21 21.22
C SER A 711 4.94 16.76 21.80
N TRP A 712 4.87 18.06 22.11
CA TRP A 712 3.60 18.70 22.50
C TRP A 712 2.53 18.64 21.40
N ASN A 713 2.94 18.78 20.14
CA ASN A 713 2.03 18.65 19.01
C ASN A 713 1.52 17.21 18.87
N ASP A 714 2.37 16.20 19.02
CA ASP A 714 1.96 14.79 19.01
C ASP A 714 1.00 14.47 20.14
N TYR A 715 1.28 14.95 21.36
CA TYR A 715 0.38 14.80 22.49
C TYR A 715 -0.98 15.47 22.24
N GLY A 716 -1.00 16.70 21.71
CA GLY A 716 -2.24 17.38 21.32
C GLY A 716 -3.01 16.64 20.22
N ILE A 717 -2.32 16.04 19.25
CA ILE A 717 -2.92 15.20 18.20
C ILE A 717 -3.60 13.99 18.81
N ALA A 718 -2.92 13.30 19.73
CA ALA A 718 -3.44 12.14 20.42
C ALA A 718 -4.71 12.48 21.22
N LEU A 719 -4.65 13.54 22.04
CA LEU A 719 -5.77 14.01 22.85
C LEU A 719 -6.97 14.47 21.99
N LEU A 720 -6.71 15.13 20.86
CA LEU A 720 -7.77 15.50 19.91
C LEU A 720 -8.49 14.27 19.35
N ARG A 721 -7.75 13.18 19.07
CA ARG A 721 -8.33 11.92 18.57
C ARG A 721 -9.17 11.21 19.64
N GLU A 722 -8.71 11.19 20.88
CA GLU A 722 -9.50 10.67 22.00
C GLU A 722 -10.76 11.50 22.26
N GLY A 723 -10.67 12.82 21.99
CA GLY A 723 -11.73 13.79 22.24
C GLY A 723 -11.58 14.52 23.57
N ASP A 724 -10.40 14.47 24.21
CA ASP A 724 -10.05 15.33 25.34
C ASP A 724 -9.67 16.74 24.81
N LEU A 725 -10.71 17.49 24.41
CA LEU A 725 -10.54 18.77 23.73
C LEU A 725 -9.93 19.85 24.62
N SER A 726 -10.10 19.75 25.94
CA SER A 726 -9.51 20.70 26.88
C SER A 726 -7.99 20.59 26.87
N LEU A 727 -7.48 19.37 27.08
CA LEU A 727 -6.04 19.13 27.11
C LEU A 727 -5.42 19.27 25.71
N ALA A 728 -6.14 18.89 24.66
CA ALA A 728 -5.69 19.12 23.29
C ALA A 728 -5.48 20.63 23.01
N THR A 729 -6.39 21.50 23.50
CA THR A 729 -6.26 22.96 23.36
C THR A 729 -5.02 23.46 24.10
N GLU A 730 -4.80 22.99 25.32
CA GLU A 730 -3.62 23.36 26.13
C GLU A 730 -2.31 22.92 25.45
N ALA A 731 -2.24 21.66 25.02
CA ALA A 731 -1.08 21.11 24.33
C ALA A 731 -0.76 21.89 23.05
N PHE A 732 -1.76 22.16 22.19
CA PHE A 732 -1.53 22.96 20.98
C PHE A 732 -1.23 24.43 21.26
N SER A 733 -1.77 25.02 22.34
CA SER A 733 -1.40 26.39 22.75
C SER A 733 0.06 26.43 23.19
N ARG A 734 0.55 25.39 23.86
CA ARG A 734 1.96 25.28 24.20
C ARG A 734 2.85 25.21 22.96
N VAL A 735 2.41 24.54 21.90
CA VAL A 735 3.09 24.52 20.60
C VAL A 735 3.22 25.92 20.02
N THR A 736 2.16 26.74 20.06
CA THR A 736 2.18 28.09 19.49
C THR A 736 3.00 29.08 20.31
N GLU A 737 3.19 28.84 21.61
CA GLU A 737 4.12 29.57 22.46
C GLU A 737 5.58 29.22 22.19
N LEU A 738 5.88 27.92 22.04
CA LEU A 738 7.22 27.40 21.83
C LEU A 738 7.74 27.66 20.41
N ALA A 739 6.86 27.56 19.40
CA ALA A 739 7.20 27.76 18.00
C ALA A 739 6.12 28.59 17.28
N PRO A 740 6.07 29.91 17.49
CA PRO A 740 5.05 30.78 16.88
C PRO A 740 5.05 30.76 15.34
N GLU A 741 6.18 30.43 14.71
CA GLU A 741 6.34 30.27 13.26
C GLU A 741 5.89 28.92 12.73
N TYR A 742 5.68 27.92 13.60
CA TYR A 742 5.17 26.60 13.22
C TYR A 742 3.65 26.69 12.98
N VAL A 743 3.31 26.94 11.72
CA VAL A 743 1.95 27.22 11.24
C VAL A 743 0.93 26.16 11.65
N ASP A 744 1.33 24.88 11.65
CA ASP A 744 0.44 23.77 12.00
C ASP A 744 0.01 23.80 13.48
N GLY A 745 0.81 24.39 14.38
CA GLY A 745 0.40 24.58 15.78
C GLY A 745 -0.87 25.44 15.88
N TRP A 746 -0.89 26.58 15.17
CA TRP A 746 -2.07 27.45 15.10
C TRP A 746 -3.26 26.80 14.38
N VAL A 747 -2.99 26.04 13.31
CA VAL A 747 -4.03 25.26 12.61
C VAL A 747 -4.64 24.22 13.54
N ASN A 748 -3.85 23.56 14.37
CA ASN A 748 -4.33 22.55 15.31
C ASN A 748 -5.16 23.17 16.45
N VAL A 749 -4.78 24.35 16.96
CA VAL A 749 -5.67 25.15 17.85
C VAL A 749 -7.01 25.42 17.17
N ALA A 750 -7.01 25.83 15.90
CA ALA A 750 -8.24 26.06 15.15
C ALA A 750 -9.08 24.78 14.96
N ARG A 751 -8.45 23.62 14.73
CA ARG A 751 -9.15 22.33 14.64
C ARG A 751 -9.94 22.04 15.91
N VAL A 752 -9.33 22.22 17.08
CA VAL A 752 -10.04 22.01 18.37
C VAL A 752 -11.21 22.98 18.51
N HIS A 753 -11.00 24.27 18.21
CA HIS A 753 -12.07 25.26 18.30
C HIS A 753 -13.23 25.00 17.33
N ILE A 754 -12.95 24.58 16.08
CA ILE A 754 -13.97 24.13 15.12
C ILE A 754 -14.80 22.99 15.71
N VAL A 755 -14.14 22.03 16.36
CA VAL A 755 -14.80 20.88 16.98
C VAL A 755 -15.67 21.30 18.18
N THR A 756 -15.22 22.25 18.99
CA THR A 756 -16.02 22.81 20.09
C THR A 756 -17.15 23.75 19.64
N GLY A 757 -17.16 24.17 18.36
CA GLY A 757 -18.10 25.13 17.81
C GLY A 757 -17.75 26.60 18.08
N ASP A 758 -16.57 26.89 18.64
CA ASP A 758 -16.06 28.25 18.85
C ASP A 758 -15.37 28.77 17.58
N TYR A 759 -16.17 29.14 16.59
CA TYR A 759 -15.67 29.55 15.29
C TYR A 759 -14.90 30.88 15.32
N ASP A 760 -15.18 31.78 16.26
CA ASP A 760 -14.47 33.05 16.39
C ASP A 760 -13.02 32.83 16.85
N SER A 761 -12.82 31.99 17.87
CA SER A 761 -11.47 31.59 18.30
C SER A 761 -10.74 30.81 17.22
N ALA A 762 -11.44 29.93 16.49
CA ALA A 762 -10.85 29.22 15.36
C ALA A 762 -10.36 30.19 14.27
N LEU A 763 -11.17 31.16 13.87
CA LEU A 763 -10.79 32.17 12.86
C LEU A 763 -9.61 33.02 13.33
N ASN A 764 -9.55 33.38 14.61
CA ASN A 764 -8.41 34.09 15.20
C ASN A 764 -7.12 33.26 15.14
N ALA A 765 -7.18 31.97 15.48
CA ALA A 765 -6.04 31.05 15.35
C ALA A 765 -5.60 30.92 13.88
N LEU A 766 -6.53 30.78 12.93
CA LEU A 766 -6.19 30.75 11.50
C LEU A 766 -5.60 32.08 10.99
N LYS A 767 -5.97 33.22 11.58
CA LYS A 767 -5.34 34.51 11.29
C LYS A 767 -3.91 34.59 11.83
N ALA A 768 -3.64 34.02 13.00
CA ALA A 768 -2.29 33.88 13.52
C ALA A 768 -1.44 32.97 12.62
N ALA A 769 -1.99 31.84 12.17
CA ALA A 769 -1.37 30.94 11.21
C ALA A 769 -0.96 31.65 9.90
N ASP A 770 -1.86 32.48 9.34
CA ASP A 770 -1.55 33.27 8.13
C ASP A 770 -0.47 34.33 8.35
N THR A 771 -0.35 34.84 9.57
CA THR A 771 0.71 35.80 9.94
C THR A 771 2.07 35.10 9.96
N ALA A 772 2.12 33.84 10.44
CA ALA A 772 3.32 33.01 10.38
C ALA A 772 3.67 32.58 8.94
N ARG A 773 2.66 32.21 8.13
CA ARG A 773 2.83 31.86 6.72
C ARG A 773 1.59 32.20 5.89
N SER A 774 1.72 33.22 5.05
CA SER A 774 0.64 33.61 4.13
C SER A 774 0.37 32.54 3.07
N GLY A 775 -0.91 32.31 2.75
CA GLY A 775 -1.31 31.44 1.63
C GLY A 775 -1.15 29.94 1.91
N TYR A 776 -1.17 29.54 3.17
CA TYR A 776 -1.09 28.13 3.55
C TYR A 776 -2.42 27.40 3.28
N TYR A 777 -2.41 26.35 2.47
CA TYR A 777 -3.64 25.69 2.02
C TYR A 777 -4.51 25.14 3.17
N LYS A 778 -3.91 24.71 4.29
CA LYS A 778 -4.68 24.24 5.46
C LYS A 778 -5.49 25.35 6.09
N THR A 779 -4.97 26.58 6.15
CA THR A 779 -5.74 27.71 6.71
C THR A 779 -6.93 28.03 5.82
N THR A 780 -6.75 27.99 4.50
CA THR A 780 -7.86 28.09 3.54
C THR A 780 -8.89 26.97 3.72
N TYR A 781 -8.47 25.72 3.85
CA TYR A 781 -9.37 24.58 4.06
C TYR A 781 -10.22 24.76 5.32
N PHE A 782 -9.59 25.01 6.47
CA PHE A 782 -10.30 25.13 7.75
C PHE A 782 -11.20 26.37 7.80
N ARG A 783 -10.86 27.47 7.11
CA ARG A 783 -11.79 28.58 6.89
C ARG A 783 -12.99 28.18 6.04
N GLY A 784 -12.76 27.47 4.94
CA GLY A 784 -13.83 26.92 4.11
C GLY A 784 -14.78 26.03 4.91
N LEU A 785 -14.23 25.20 5.80
CA LEU A 785 -15.01 24.38 6.72
C LEU A 785 -15.86 25.23 7.68
N ILE A 786 -15.29 26.28 8.29
CA ILE A 786 -16.04 27.22 9.15
C ILE A 786 -17.15 27.91 8.35
N PHE A 787 -16.88 28.38 7.13
CA PHE A 787 -17.88 29.00 6.27
C PHE A 787 -19.02 28.04 5.94
N LYS A 788 -18.71 26.79 5.61
CA LYS A 788 -19.72 25.73 5.40
C LYS A 788 -20.57 25.52 6.65
N LEU A 789 -19.96 25.43 7.84
CA LEU A 789 -20.66 25.20 9.11
C LEU A 789 -21.52 26.40 9.54
N THR A 790 -21.15 27.61 9.13
CA THR A 790 -21.88 28.85 9.44
C THR A 790 -22.89 29.27 8.37
N GLY A 791 -23.01 28.50 7.28
CA GLY A 791 -23.96 28.75 6.19
C GLY A 791 -23.48 29.73 5.12
N ASN A 792 -22.21 30.15 5.15
CA ASN A 792 -21.59 31.02 4.15
C ASN A 792 -21.05 30.17 2.98
N TYR A 793 -21.95 29.63 2.16
CA TYR A 793 -21.59 28.59 1.19
C TYR A 793 -20.73 29.11 0.02
N GLU A 794 -20.96 30.32 -0.46
CA GLU A 794 -20.16 30.92 -1.56
C GLU A 794 -18.67 31.02 -1.18
N GLU A 795 -18.35 31.50 0.03
CA GLU A 795 -17.00 31.58 0.55
C GLU A 795 -16.40 30.19 0.80
N ALA A 796 -17.20 29.23 1.29
CA ALA A 796 -16.77 27.85 1.45
C ALA A 796 -16.37 27.22 0.10
N ILE A 797 -17.21 27.39 -0.92
CA ILE A 797 -16.97 26.91 -2.30
C ILE A 797 -15.66 27.50 -2.84
N SER A 798 -15.45 28.82 -2.68
CA SER A 798 -14.23 29.49 -3.12
C SER A 798 -12.99 28.92 -2.43
N ALA A 799 -13.05 28.75 -1.10
CA ALA A 799 -11.96 28.19 -0.31
C ALA A 799 -11.62 26.76 -0.72
N PHE A 800 -12.61 25.87 -0.86
CA PHE A 800 -12.36 24.48 -1.27
C PHE A 800 -11.83 24.39 -2.71
N LYS A 801 -12.35 25.19 -3.65
CA LYS A 801 -11.79 25.29 -5.02
C LYS A 801 -10.33 25.72 -5.00
N GLN A 802 -9.95 26.64 -4.11
CA GLN A 802 -8.55 27.08 -3.96
C GLN A 802 -7.64 25.96 -3.43
N VAL A 803 -8.09 25.19 -2.43
CA VAL A 803 -7.32 24.05 -1.88
C VAL A 803 -7.06 23.00 -2.97
N LEU A 804 -8.08 22.68 -3.77
CA LEU A 804 -8.01 21.70 -4.86
C LEU A 804 -7.06 22.08 -6.00
N LEU A 805 -6.58 23.34 -6.08
CA LEU A 805 -5.51 23.71 -7.01
C LEU A 805 -4.19 23.00 -6.69
N SER A 806 -3.96 22.70 -5.41
CA SER A 806 -2.75 22.03 -4.92
C SER A 806 -2.99 20.56 -4.56
N HIS A 807 -4.21 20.21 -4.14
CA HIS A 807 -4.59 18.84 -3.75
C HIS A 807 -5.78 18.36 -4.60
N PRO A 808 -5.62 18.18 -5.92
CA PRO A 808 -6.73 17.98 -6.84
C PRO A 808 -7.51 16.66 -6.64
N LYS A 809 -6.92 15.70 -5.93
CA LYS A 809 -7.53 14.42 -5.60
C LYS A 809 -7.85 14.27 -4.11
N ASP A 810 -7.89 15.35 -3.32
CA ASP A 810 -8.37 15.23 -1.93
C ASP A 810 -9.89 14.96 -1.93
N ARG A 811 -10.26 13.71 -1.67
CA ARG A 811 -11.66 13.28 -1.70
C ARG A 811 -12.53 13.92 -0.62
N VAL A 812 -11.96 14.32 0.52
CA VAL A 812 -12.71 14.99 1.58
C VAL A 812 -13.00 16.43 1.21
N VAL A 813 -12.00 17.14 0.66
CA VAL A 813 -12.20 18.50 0.14
C VAL A 813 -13.21 18.49 -1.01
N LEU A 814 -13.15 17.48 -1.89
CA LEU A 814 -14.16 17.29 -2.95
C LEU A 814 -15.56 17.02 -2.38
N ASN A 815 -15.69 16.16 -1.35
CA ASN A 815 -16.96 15.93 -0.66
C ASN A 815 -17.50 17.21 -0.01
N ASP A 816 -16.64 17.98 0.67
CA ASP A 816 -16.98 19.26 1.29
C ASP A 816 -17.41 20.30 0.25
N LEU A 817 -16.73 20.38 -0.89
CA LEU A 817 -17.10 21.22 -2.02
C LEU A 817 -18.45 20.78 -2.61
N GLY A 818 -18.63 19.49 -2.90
CA GLY A 818 -19.87 18.95 -3.44
C GLY A 818 -21.06 19.20 -2.52
N ARG A 819 -20.88 19.03 -1.20
CA ARG A 819 -21.92 19.35 -0.21
C ARG A 819 -22.22 20.84 -0.14
N SER A 820 -21.20 21.70 -0.20
CA SER A 820 -21.39 23.16 -0.17
C SER A 820 -22.11 23.67 -1.41
N LEU A 821 -21.75 23.16 -2.61
CA LEU A 821 -22.45 23.44 -3.87
C LEU A 821 -23.91 22.99 -3.82
N TYR A 822 -24.19 21.83 -3.20
CA TYR A 822 -25.57 21.38 -3.03
C TYR A 822 -26.38 22.32 -2.13
N LEU A 823 -25.81 22.74 -1.00
CA LEU A 823 -26.46 23.65 -0.06
C LEU A 823 -26.65 25.06 -0.63
N ASP A 824 -25.80 25.47 -1.58
CA ASP A 824 -25.91 26.69 -2.37
C ASP A 824 -26.82 26.55 -3.62
N GLU A 825 -27.55 25.43 -3.74
CA GLU A 825 -28.45 25.11 -4.86
C GLU A 825 -27.76 25.00 -6.25
N GLN A 826 -26.43 24.87 -6.30
CA GLN A 826 -25.64 24.63 -7.52
C GLN A 826 -25.59 23.14 -7.89
N ILE A 827 -26.76 22.56 -8.12
CA ILE A 827 -26.98 21.10 -8.23
C ILE A 827 -26.08 20.42 -9.28
N SER A 828 -26.00 20.98 -10.50
CA SER A 828 -25.25 20.35 -11.60
C SER A 828 -23.75 20.28 -11.32
N GLU A 829 -23.17 21.31 -10.68
CA GLU A 829 -21.76 21.32 -10.32
C GLU A 829 -21.50 20.38 -9.14
N ALA A 830 -22.40 20.34 -8.15
CA ALA A 830 -22.32 19.41 -7.01
C ALA A 830 -22.24 17.95 -7.47
N ILE A 831 -23.09 17.54 -8.41
CA ILE A 831 -23.08 16.19 -9.00
C ILE A 831 -21.72 15.91 -9.67
N GLN A 832 -21.20 16.83 -10.49
CA GLN A 832 -19.92 16.64 -11.17
C GLN A 832 -18.76 16.48 -10.18
N VAL A 833 -18.75 17.26 -9.09
CA VAL A 833 -17.72 17.18 -8.06
C VAL A 833 -17.80 15.86 -7.29
N LEU A 834 -19.00 15.44 -6.88
CA LEU A 834 -19.18 14.18 -6.14
C LEU A 834 -18.90 12.95 -7.01
N LEU A 835 -19.13 13.02 -8.32
CA LEU A 835 -18.68 11.97 -9.25
C LEU A 835 -17.15 11.86 -9.31
N LYS A 836 -16.41 12.97 -9.13
CA LYS A 836 -14.93 12.91 -9.01
C LYS A 836 -14.49 12.20 -7.73
N VAL A 837 -15.24 12.34 -6.63
CA VAL A 837 -14.99 11.56 -5.40
C VAL A 837 -15.06 10.07 -5.71
N LEU A 838 -16.13 9.62 -6.38
CA LEU A 838 -16.31 8.21 -6.74
C LEU A 838 -15.31 7.68 -7.77
N ARG A 839 -14.65 8.56 -8.55
CA ARG A 839 -13.51 8.16 -9.39
C ARG A 839 -12.24 7.86 -8.59
N ILE A 840 -12.12 8.40 -7.38
CA ILE A 840 -10.97 8.19 -6.49
C ILE A 840 -11.25 7.03 -5.53
N ASP A 841 -12.39 7.10 -4.83
CA ASP A 841 -12.89 6.05 -3.95
C ASP A 841 -14.34 5.73 -4.33
N ALA A 842 -14.51 4.65 -5.08
CA ALA A 842 -15.80 4.25 -5.61
C ALA A 842 -16.80 3.78 -4.51
N GLU A 843 -16.29 3.51 -3.31
CA GLU A 843 -17.06 3.05 -2.15
C GLU A 843 -17.34 4.19 -1.13
N ASP A 844 -17.02 5.45 -1.48
CA ASP A 844 -17.18 6.61 -0.58
C ASP A 844 -18.65 6.80 -0.16
N LEU A 845 -18.90 6.59 1.13
CA LEU A 845 -20.25 6.57 1.70
C LEU A 845 -20.92 7.95 1.61
N THR A 846 -20.15 9.01 1.86
CA THR A 846 -20.62 10.40 1.86
C THR A 846 -21.02 10.85 0.46
N ALA A 847 -20.22 10.50 -0.55
CA ALA A 847 -20.55 10.80 -1.94
C ALA A 847 -21.81 10.08 -2.40
N ASN A 848 -21.96 8.78 -2.11
CA ASN A 848 -23.17 8.02 -2.44
C ASN A 848 -24.42 8.62 -1.76
N TYR A 849 -24.31 8.99 -0.48
CA TYR A 849 -25.41 9.64 0.25
C TYR A 849 -25.81 11.00 -0.35
N ASN A 850 -24.83 11.86 -0.65
CA ASN A 850 -25.12 13.18 -1.22
C ASN A 850 -25.66 13.08 -2.65
N LEU A 851 -25.14 12.17 -3.48
CA LEU A 851 -25.67 11.93 -4.83
C LEU A 851 -27.09 11.39 -4.80
N MET A 852 -27.43 10.49 -3.87
CA MET A 852 -28.82 10.05 -3.65
C MET A 852 -29.74 11.26 -3.42
N LEU A 853 -29.39 12.16 -2.48
CA LEU A 853 -30.22 13.34 -2.17
C LEU A 853 -30.32 14.32 -3.36
N LEU A 854 -29.20 14.54 -4.08
CA LEU A 854 -29.15 15.42 -5.25
C LEU A 854 -30.06 14.92 -6.37
N TYR A 855 -29.93 13.64 -6.77
CA TYR A 855 -30.77 13.06 -7.83
C TYR A 855 -32.24 13.00 -7.40
N GLN A 856 -32.53 12.75 -6.11
CA GLN A 856 -33.89 12.84 -5.57
C GLN A 856 -34.47 14.26 -5.72
N SER A 857 -33.66 15.30 -5.46
CA SER A 857 -34.11 16.70 -5.53
C SER A 857 -34.49 17.17 -6.93
N ILE A 858 -33.90 16.57 -7.98
CA ILE A 858 -34.20 16.90 -9.39
C ILE A 858 -35.19 15.93 -10.05
N GLY A 859 -35.74 14.97 -9.30
CA GLY A 859 -36.75 14.03 -9.78
C GLY A 859 -36.21 12.77 -10.48
N GLU A 860 -34.88 12.59 -10.55
CA GLU A 860 -34.22 11.43 -11.16
C GLU A 860 -34.21 10.23 -10.20
N THR A 861 -35.40 9.69 -9.97
CA THR A 861 -35.68 8.70 -8.90
C THR A 861 -34.87 7.41 -9.07
N GLU A 862 -34.76 6.89 -10.30
CA GLU A 862 -34.02 5.65 -10.59
C GLU A 862 -32.52 5.79 -10.27
N THR A 863 -31.92 6.92 -10.65
CA THR A 863 -30.51 7.19 -10.35
C THR A 863 -30.30 7.42 -8.84
N SER A 864 -31.21 8.14 -8.18
CA SER A 864 -31.24 8.27 -6.72
C SER A 864 -31.27 6.91 -6.02
N ASP A 865 -32.14 6.01 -6.45
CA ASP A 865 -32.29 4.67 -5.85
C ASP A 865 -31.05 3.79 -6.09
N SER A 866 -30.38 3.98 -7.22
CA SER A 866 -29.08 3.37 -7.49
C SER A 866 -28.02 3.80 -6.46
N TYR A 867 -27.91 5.10 -6.17
CA TYR A 867 -26.98 5.61 -5.15
C TYR A 867 -27.41 5.25 -3.72
N ARG A 868 -28.72 5.22 -3.44
CA ARG A 868 -29.28 4.71 -2.17
C ARG A 868 -28.83 3.28 -1.90
N THR A 869 -28.92 2.42 -2.91
CA THR A 869 -28.53 1.00 -2.80
C THR A 869 -27.06 0.85 -2.43
N ARG A 870 -26.16 1.64 -3.04
CA ARG A 870 -24.72 1.65 -2.70
C ARG A 870 -24.47 2.20 -1.29
N TYR A 871 -25.14 3.29 -0.94
CA TYR A 871 -25.08 3.85 0.41
C TYR A 871 -25.51 2.81 1.46
N GLU A 872 -26.62 2.11 1.26
CA GLU A 872 -27.09 1.07 2.17
C GLU A 872 -26.15 -0.14 2.21
N ARG A 873 -25.58 -0.54 1.07
CA ARG A 873 -24.56 -1.60 0.97
C ARG A 873 -23.35 -1.27 1.86
N PHE A 874 -22.82 -0.06 1.76
CA PHE A 874 -21.60 0.35 2.46
C PHE A 874 -21.84 0.83 3.90
N LYS A 875 -23.02 1.35 4.25
CA LYS A 875 -23.33 1.90 5.59
C LYS A 875 -23.32 0.84 6.70
N ALA A 876 -22.63 1.07 7.82
CA ALA A 876 -22.58 0.19 9.00
C ALA A 876 -23.93 -0.35 9.47
N ASP A 877 -23.95 -1.61 9.96
CA ASP A 877 -25.11 -2.17 10.65
C ASP A 877 -25.11 -1.68 12.10
N GLU A 878 -25.96 -0.70 12.37
CA GLU A 878 -26.08 -0.11 13.69
C GLU A 878 -26.57 -1.11 14.75
N SER A 879 -27.37 -2.10 14.34
CA SER A 879 -27.96 -3.13 15.21
C SER A 879 -26.91 -4.14 15.70
N ALA A 880 -25.86 -4.38 14.91
CA ALA A 880 -24.77 -5.28 15.24
C ALA A 880 -24.05 -4.90 16.55
N SER A 881 -24.09 -3.63 16.94
CA SER A 881 -23.51 -3.13 18.19
C SER A 881 -24.00 -3.86 19.46
N ALA A 882 -25.17 -4.51 19.42
CA ALA A 882 -25.63 -5.35 20.51
C ALA A 882 -24.70 -6.55 20.78
N ARG A 883 -24.06 -7.10 19.73
CA ARG A 883 -23.11 -8.22 19.84
C ARG A 883 -21.82 -7.78 20.51
N ALA A 884 -21.26 -6.65 20.07
CA ALA A 884 -20.11 -6.04 20.74
C ALA A 884 -20.40 -5.74 22.22
N ARG A 885 -21.60 -5.25 22.56
CA ARG A 885 -21.98 -5.03 23.97
C ARG A 885 -22.05 -6.34 24.79
N ALA A 886 -22.58 -7.41 24.22
CA ALA A 886 -22.63 -8.72 24.89
C ALA A 886 -21.22 -9.26 25.18
N TYR A 887 -20.31 -9.14 24.21
CA TYR A 887 -18.89 -9.49 24.40
C TYR A 887 -18.23 -8.66 25.50
N ARG A 888 -18.37 -7.33 25.44
CA ARG A 888 -17.80 -6.38 26.42
C ARG A 888 -18.27 -6.63 27.86
N ALA A 889 -19.49 -7.14 28.05
CA ALA A 889 -20.03 -7.40 29.38
C ALA A 889 -19.25 -8.47 30.17
N VAL A 890 -18.48 -9.33 29.48
CA VAL A 890 -17.73 -10.43 30.11
C VAL A 890 -16.21 -10.36 29.86
N HIS A 891 -15.73 -9.37 29.09
CA HIS A 891 -14.31 -9.10 28.82
C HIS A 891 -13.94 -7.69 29.30
N SER A 892 -13.59 -7.55 30.58
CA SER A 892 -13.36 -6.23 31.21
C SER A 892 -12.22 -5.44 30.56
N ALA A 893 -11.13 -6.11 30.17
CA ALA A 893 -9.98 -5.45 29.56
C ALA A 893 -10.30 -4.90 28.16
N ASP A 894 -10.88 -5.71 27.27
CA ASP A 894 -11.36 -5.23 25.97
C ASP A 894 -12.51 -4.21 26.09
N ASN A 895 -13.30 -4.28 27.16
CA ASN A 895 -14.28 -3.24 27.46
C ASN A 895 -13.64 -1.91 27.88
N ASN A 896 -12.45 -1.93 28.50
CA ASN A 896 -11.65 -0.74 28.81
C ASN A 896 -11.14 -0.10 27.52
N GLU A 897 -10.46 -0.89 26.68
CA GLU A 897 -9.94 -0.48 25.36
C GLU A 897 -11.00 0.08 24.42
N ALA A 898 -12.25 -0.37 24.55
CA ALA A 898 -13.37 0.10 23.75
C ALA A 898 -13.91 1.49 24.17
N ASN A 899 -13.37 2.11 25.21
CA ASN A 899 -13.66 3.49 25.57
C ASN A 899 -12.62 4.41 24.95
N ARG A 900 -13.05 5.57 24.42
CA ARG A 900 -12.14 6.52 23.77
C ARG A 900 -11.05 7.06 24.71
N ILE A 901 -11.41 7.30 25.96
CA ILE A 901 -10.49 7.64 27.04
C ILE A 901 -10.56 6.48 28.02
N HIS A 902 -9.44 5.81 28.24
CA HIS A 902 -9.32 4.68 29.14
C HIS A 902 -7.97 4.73 29.85
N VAL A 903 -7.89 4.06 30.99
CA VAL A 903 -6.72 4.13 31.87
C VAL A 903 -6.31 2.71 32.24
N HIS A 904 -5.00 2.48 32.31
CA HIS A 904 -4.35 1.21 32.60
C HIS A 904 -3.74 1.15 34.00
#